data_AF-A0A957Y5R0-F1
#
_entry.id   AF-A0A957Y5R0-F1
#
_cell.length_a   1.000
_cell.length_b   1.000
_cell.length_c   1.000
_cell.angle_alpha   90.00
_cell.angle_beta   90.00
_cell.angle_gamma   90.00
#
_symmetry.space_group_name_H-M   'P 1'
#
loop_
_entity.id
_entity.type
_entity.pdbx_description
1 polymer ?
#
loop_
_entity_poly.entity_id
_entity_poly.type
_entity_poly.pdbx_seq_one_letter_code
_entity_poly.pdbx_strand_id
1 'polypeptide(L)'
;MPTPIEPQDTNDPARRLRIGGSPAEQAALDWINSARDPIELVDKYEFDPAVEKPKPPRELSYELAKTMLIFRDDDAQGTLKELIELKALPEVTDAVLADLLHTGSQMAGEQPPPPQIPAIGVLLPVRLETRFYPPEAAGLSWRLCLRIIPDRASLDDHDPLASRDELESVELFWQQADGDINSDAAAKAWPLFVSRHGGPRANWLARAFPPVMNGDGTFTIDWPAEVNEDPATTHLRGFPATIDVWIARGGAGPQLAAQLAVDHGLVDFSLPDFDAGDDTRWWTSFDQALAAGLAAEIDLGQSLPNDIDALYVVGLSQEVPDDLFRDHVDAGLLAPIAPGSPTNTVHGEPAADLAQNGGVWLDLLRNPPDQTGASQISQTLTGDPDRLLPLPDGDTAARFLNQNLVRALWPVLWGHPFKDILGLGAAVHKAGLWAGDNLIPEGPSPALRIGSVPYGLLPTSSLVHWTPDNNDPAFEVVMADHLARLRADWRAAAETAGNVENADTAKLLDLLSRTASSRQYAWRNMTSLEQLLGVFLGGAFGFVYDHAIDWWEDLASVPLSYPIDPQRHFIASGWPQDLAIPLVMPDNLPPGVSFTDVIEMIRQTYPGQLADGTLLHEAFDDKMPNSLLIRLLWAARVMAAAEVVRATREDVGPMMEHLSLPDEVTQLQRDAQMFDVLPPGLAASDIYLRLQDALQAIAETPVELLERAFKAVLDTAIYRIDPWITGYSWRRLEALIDQKYPMQLGIYGWVDNPKPGTPGPTEGGLLHAPSPAQAFTSIVLRDKAINDPQTDRWQMDLTSSAIRTAARLADEVRLGQHLHIVIGREVERIVADPELIKRLRDTYRLRQEHAGRRVCNGKAVLDAAEVDLTNLGLTTLHFDQFDALREALNAYGDLLIAEGVYHVVSGRTEMAGAAMDAAAGMATPPELEVLQTPRSGRSVATTVAFCLPGASGTVAPTATASPTALA
;
A
#
# COMPACT_ATOMS: atom_id res chain seq x y z
N MET A 1 -49.55 -11.49 9.84
CA MET A 1 -48.72 -10.31 10.15
C MET A 1 -48.37 -10.35 11.63
N PRO A 2 -47.12 -10.66 12.00
CA PRO A 2 -46.42 -10.00 13.09
C PRO A 2 -45.82 -8.67 12.59
N THR A 3 -45.37 -7.82 13.52
CA THR A 3 -44.68 -6.55 13.26
C THR A 3 -43.23 -6.74 12.77
N PRO A 4 -42.61 -5.70 12.17
CA PRO A 4 -41.17 -5.68 11.93
C PRO A 4 -40.38 -5.80 13.23
N ILE A 5 -39.19 -6.39 13.16
CA ILE A 5 -38.24 -6.47 14.28
C ILE A 5 -37.19 -5.38 14.05
N GLU A 6 -37.03 -4.49 15.02
CA GLU A 6 -36.02 -3.41 14.98
C GLU A 6 -34.59 -3.99 15.12
N PRO A 7 -33.57 -3.34 14.51
CA PRO A 7 -32.19 -3.80 14.58
C PRO A 7 -31.69 -3.80 16.03
N GLN A 8 -31.09 -4.91 16.46
CA GLN A 8 -30.80 -5.15 17.88
C GLN A 8 -29.41 -4.67 18.28
N ASP A 9 -29.35 -3.54 18.99
CA ASP A 9 -28.14 -3.03 19.63
C ASP A 9 -27.50 -4.08 20.56
N THR A 10 -26.18 -4.22 20.49
CA THR A 10 -25.39 -5.18 21.29
C THR A 10 -24.51 -4.52 22.36
N ASN A 11 -24.46 -3.19 22.46
CA ASN A 11 -23.55 -2.49 23.39
C ASN A 11 -24.11 -2.27 24.82
N ASP A 12 -25.24 -2.89 25.16
CA ASP A 12 -25.73 -3.02 26.55
C ASP A 12 -24.81 -4.00 27.30
N PRO A 13 -24.10 -3.63 28.38
CA PRO A 13 -23.26 -4.58 29.12
C PRO A 13 -24.07 -5.68 29.82
N ALA A 14 -25.37 -5.49 30.04
CA ALA A 14 -26.24 -6.59 30.43
C ALA A 14 -26.45 -7.63 29.32
N ARG A 15 -25.92 -7.43 28.11
CA ARG A 15 -25.85 -8.45 27.05
C ARG A 15 -24.61 -9.34 27.17
N ARG A 16 -23.53 -8.90 27.84
CA ARG A 16 -22.50 -9.83 28.37
C ARG A 16 -23.13 -10.79 29.39
N LEU A 17 -24.05 -10.27 30.20
CA LEU A 17 -24.87 -11.00 31.19
C LEU A 17 -26.12 -11.70 30.58
N ARG A 18 -26.15 -11.91 29.26
CA ARG A 18 -27.14 -12.75 28.55
C ARG A 18 -26.50 -13.92 27.79
N ILE A 19 -25.18 -14.09 27.90
CA ILE A 19 -24.47 -15.30 27.49
C ILE A 19 -24.12 -16.07 28.76
N GLY A 20 -25.17 -16.51 29.47
CA GLY A 20 -25.08 -17.05 30.83
C GLY A 20 -24.09 -18.20 30.94
N GLY A 21 -23.18 -18.12 31.91
CA GLY A 21 -22.22 -19.19 32.22
C GLY A 21 -20.78 -18.95 31.79
N SER A 22 -20.36 -17.68 31.62
CA SER A 22 -18.91 -17.37 31.63
C SER A 22 -18.30 -17.63 33.01
N PRO A 23 -17.00 -18.01 33.12
CA PRO A 23 -16.39 -18.29 34.43
C PRO A 23 -16.40 -17.08 35.37
N ALA A 24 -16.11 -15.88 34.85
CA ALA A 24 -16.23 -14.62 35.58
C ALA A 24 -17.67 -14.36 36.10
N GLU A 25 -18.71 -14.56 35.28
CA GLU A 25 -20.10 -14.37 35.73
C GLU A 25 -20.49 -15.40 36.80
N GLN A 26 -20.12 -16.68 36.61
CA GLN A 26 -20.40 -17.72 37.59
C GLN A 26 -19.69 -17.44 38.92
N ALA A 27 -18.43 -16.98 38.89
CA ALA A 27 -17.69 -16.60 40.10
C ALA A 27 -18.35 -15.42 40.84
N ALA A 28 -18.83 -14.42 40.11
CA ALA A 28 -19.57 -13.29 40.70
C ALA A 28 -20.94 -13.73 41.28
N LEU A 29 -21.67 -14.60 40.58
CA LEU A 29 -22.94 -15.16 41.06
C LEU A 29 -22.73 -16.03 42.31
N ASP A 30 -21.73 -16.89 42.34
CA ASP A 30 -21.39 -17.73 43.49
C ASP A 30 -20.97 -16.88 44.71
N TRP A 31 -20.26 -15.76 44.48
CA TRP A 31 -19.96 -14.77 45.52
C TRP A 31 -21.23 -14.07 46.06
N ILE A 32 -22.07 -13.52 45.17
CA ILE A 32 -23.29 -12.80 45.59
C ILE A 32 -24.29 -13.75 46.27
N ASN A 33 -24.39 -15.00 45.82
CA ASN A 33 -25.26 -16.02 46.43
C ASN A 33 -24.70 -16.62 47.74
N SER A 34 -23.39 -16.52 48.00
CA SER A 34 -22.79 -17.01 49.26
C SER A 34 -22.72 -15.97 50.37
N ALA A 35 -22.78 -14.67 50.03
CA ALA A 35 -22.76 -13.56 50.98
C ALA A 35 -23.98 -13.52 51.93
N ARG A 36 -23.76 -13.12 53.18
CA ARG A 36 -24.73 -13.10 54.29
C ARG A 36 -24.87 -11.75 54.97
N ASP A 37 -23.89 -10.88 54.84
CA ASP A 37 -23.94 -9.48 55.27
C ASP A 37 -23.60 -8.58 54.06
N PRO A 38 -24.25 -7.43 53.85
CA PRO A 38 -23.89 -6.51 52.78
C PRO A 38 -22.41 -6.10 52.80
N ILE A 39 -21.74 -6.11 53.97
CA ILE A 39 -20.29 -5.87 54.10
C ILE A 39 -19.48 -6.89 53.27
N GLU A 40 -19.90 -8.16 53.18
CA GLU A 40 -19.19 -9.20 52.42
C GLU A 40 -19.26 -8.99 50.89
N LEU A 41 -20.13 -8.09 50.42
CA LEU A 41 -20.14 -7.58 49.05
C LEU A 41 -19.31 -6.30 48.92
N VAL A 42 -19.44 -5.34 49.84
CA VAL A 42 -18.70 -4.07 49.78
C VAL A 42 -17.19 -4.27 49.93
N ASP A 43 -16.75 -5.17 50.82
CA ASP A 43 -15.33 -5.43 51.14
C ASP A 43 -14.54 -6.13 50.00
N LYS A 44 -15.25 -6.60 48.97
CA LYS A 44 -14.68 -7.35 47.82
C LYS A 44 -14.96 -6.73 46.46
N TYR A 45 -15.68 -5.62 46.40
CA TYR A 45 -16.09 -4.97 45.15
C TYR A 45 -14.93 -4.17 44.56
N GLU A 46 -14.50 -4.54 43.35
CA GLU A 46 -13.45 -3.85 42.60
C GLU A 46 -14.00 -3.14 41.35
N PHE A 47 -13.44 -1.98 41.01
CA PHE A 47 -13.86 -1.19 39.86
C PHE A 47 -13.21 -1.66 38.57
N ASP A 48 -13.98 -1.85 37.51
CA ASP A 48 -13.45 -2.12 36.16
C ASP A 48 -12.62 -0.92 35.64
N PRO A 49 -11.30 -1.08 35.40
CA PRO A 49 -10.46 -0.01 34.88
C PRO A 49 -10.84 0.45 33.46
N ALA A 50 -11.62 -0.33 32.70
CA ALA A 50 -12.05 0.04 31.35
C ALA A 50 -13.18 1.09 31.33
N VAL A 51 -13.87 1.34 32.45
CA VAL A 51 -14.99 2.31 32.53
C VAL A 51 -14.44 3.69 32.92
N GLU A 52 -14.00 4.44 31.91
CA GLU A 52 -13.09 5.59 32.05
C GLU A 52 -13.64 6.84 32.77
N LYS A 53 -14.96 6.94 33.04
CA LYS A 53 -15.58 8.14 33.64
C LYS A 53 -16.62 7.79 34.72
N PRO A 54 -16.41 8.18 35.99
CA PRO A 54 -17.36 7.90 37.06
C PRO A 54 -18.59 8.81 36.97
N LYS A 55 -19.72 8.26 36.52
CA LYS A 55 -21.05 8.80 36.85
C LYS A 55 -21.40 8.35 38.28
N PRO A 56 -21.67 9.26 39.23
CA PRO A 56 -21.98 8.86 40.61
C PRO A 56 -23.44 8.34 40.74
N PRO A 57 -23.71 7.40 41.66
CA PRO A 57 -22.75 6.65 42.48
C PRO A 57 -22.25 5.39 41.73
N ARG A 58 -20.93 5.19 41.68
CA ARG A 58 -20.30 3.94 41.19
C ARG A 58 -19.85 3.02 42.33
N GLU A 59 -19.70 3.56 43.54
CA GLU A 59 -19.46 2.75 44.75
C GLU A 59 -20.66 1.84 45.03
N LEU A 60 -20.42 0.55 45.24
CA LEU A 60 -21.40 -0.36 45.82
C LEU A 60 -21.65 0.04 47.28
N SER A 61 -22.60 0.95 47.50
CA SER A 61 -22.93 1.41 48.85
C SER A 61 -23.53 0.29 49.71
N TYR A 62 -23.37 0.35 51.03
CA TYR A 62 -23.94 -0.63 51.96
C TYR A 62 -25.45 -0.80 51.79
N GLU A 63 -26.18 0.30 51.51
CA GLU A 63 -27.63 0.23 51.25
C GLU A 63 -27.97 -0.40 49.90
N LEU A 64 -27.16 -0.19 48.85
CA LEU A 64 -27.34 -0.89 47.56
C LEU A 64 -27.04 -2.38 47.68
N ALA A 65 -25.92 -2.76 48.31
CA ALA A 65 -25.58 -4.17 48.59
C ALA A 65 -26.67 -4.88 49.43
N LYS A 66 -27.27 -4.14 50.38
CA LYS A 66 -28.39 -4.62 51.19
C LYS A 66 -29.68 -4.79 50.39
N THR A 67 -30.00 -3.85 49.49
CA THR A 67 -31.13 -3.99 48.55
C THR A 67 -30.92 -5.17 47.59
N MET A 68 -29.69 -5.40 47.11
CA MET A 68 -29.33 -6.57 46.29
C MET A 68 -29.54 -7.90 47.03
N LEU A 69 -29.10 -8.00 48.30
CA LEU A 69 -29.31 -9.21 49.11
C LEU A 69 -30.80 -9.43 49.44
N ILE A 70 -31.56 -8.38 49.74
CA ILE A 70 -33.02 -8.48 49.93
C ILE A 70 -33.70 -8.96 48.63
N PHE A 71 -33.30 -8.43 47.47
CA PHE A 71 -33.85 -8.83 46.17
C PHE A 71 -33.56 -10.30 45.83
N ARG A 72 -32.35 -10.79 46.14
CA ARG A 72 -31.99 -12.22 46.04
C ARG A 72 -32.84 -13.09 46.96
N ASP A 73 -33.07 -12.64 48.20
CA ASP A 73 -33.74 -13.41 49.25
C ASP A 73 -35.28 -13.39 49.14
N ASP A 74 -35.86 -12.40 48.45
CA ASP A 74 -37.31 -12.29 48.18
C ASP A 74 -37.78 -13.14 46.97
N ASP A 75 -36.88 -13.61 46.08
CA ASP A 75 -37.28 -14.61 45.06
C ASP A 75 -37.57 -15.97 45.70
N ALA A 76 -38.51 -16.70 45.10
CA ALA A 76 -38.99 -18.00 45.58
C ALA A 76 -37.91 -19.12 45.61
N GLN A 77 -36.68 -18.85 45.17
CA GLN A 77 -35.55 -19.79 45.21
C GLN A 77 -34.35 -19.29 46.04
N GLY A 78 -34.32 -18.01 46.46
CA GLY A 78 -33.27 -17.45 47.34
C GLY A 78 -31.87 -17.34 46.73
N THR A 79 -31.77 -17.37 45.39
CA THR A 79 -30.50 -17.31 44.64
C THR A 79 -30.71 -16.68 43.27
N LEU A 80 -29.84 -15.72 42.90
CA LEU A 80 -29.76 -15.16 41.54
C LEU A 80 -29.18 -16.19 40.57
N LYS A 81 -29.60 -16.21 39.30
CA LYS A 81 -29.09 -17.16 38.28
C LYS A 81 -28.36 -16.48 37.13
N GLU A 82 -28.79 -15.29 36.74
CA GLU A 82 -28.12 -14.44 35.76
C GLU A 82 -27.86 -13.07 36.40
N LEU A 83 -26.68 -12.49 36.18
CA LEU A 83 -26.29 -11.26 36.88
C LEU A 83 -27.14 -10.04 36.42
N ILE A 84 -27.77 -10.15 35.23
CA ILE A 84 -28.77 -9.21 34.70
C ILE A 84 -30.02 -9.06 35.57
N GLU A 85 -30.39 -10.06 36.39
CA GLU A 85 -31.58 -10.01 37.25
C GLU A 85 -31.58 -8.76 38.16
N LEU A 86 -30.38 -8.30 38.55
CA LEU A 86 -30.17 -7.10 39.34
C LEU A 86 -30.59 -5.79 38.63
N LYS A 87 -30.77 -5.76 37.30
CA LYS A 87 -31.37 -4.59 36.58
C LYS A 87 -32.81 -4.29 37.00
N ALA A 88 -33.47 -5.17 37.74
CA ALA A 88 -34.76 -4.88 38.36
C ALA A 88 -34.66 -3.79 39.46
N LEU A 89 -33.46 -3.55 40.01
CA LEU A 89 -33.22 -2.51 41.00
C LEU A 89 -32.86 -1.17 40.31
N PRO A 90 -33.60 -0.07 40.56
CA PRO A 90 -33.36 1.22 39.88
C PRO A 90 -31.97 1.85 40.10
N GLU A 91 -31.24 1.35 41.09
CA GLU A 91 -29.93 1.83 41.54
C GLU A 91 -28.76 1.03 40.91
N VAL A 92 -29.05 -0.14 40.32
CA VAL A 92 -28.05 -0.96 39.63
C VAL A 92 -27.91 -0.48 38.20
N THR A 93 -26.78 0.18 37.92
CA THR A 93 -26.47 0.70 36.57
C THR A 93 -25.58 -0.27 35.79
N ASP A 94 -25.50 -0.03 34.48
CA ASP A 94 -24.58 -0.69 33.54
C ASP A 94 -23.11 -0.70 34.02
N ALA A 95 -22.67 0.36 34.72
CA ALA A 95 -21.33 0.42 35.30
C ALA A 95 -21.18 -0.50 36.53
N VAL A 96 -22.19 -0.56 37.40
CA VAL A 96 -22.19 -1.48 38.57
C VAL A 96 -22.19 -2.94 38.12
N LEU A 97 -22.89 -3.26 37.04
CA LEU A 97 -22.87 -4.61 36.45
C LEU A 97 -21.52 -4.98 35.83
N ALA A 98 -20.83 -4.01 35.22
CA ALA A 98 -19.47 -4.21 34.73
C ALA A 98 -18.46 -4.41 35.90
N ASP A 99 -18.57 -3.59 36.95
CA ASP A 99 -17.74 -3.71 38.17
C ASP A 99 -17.96 -5.05 38.90
N LEU A 100 -19.21 -5.53 39.02
CA LEU A 100 -19.52 -6.86 39.57
C LEU A 100 -18.94 -7.99 38.72
N LEU A 101 -18.97 -7.87 37.39
CA LEU A 101 -18.39 -8.87 36.47
C LEU A 101 -16.86 -8.85 36.50
N HIS A 102 -16.24 -7.66 36.61
CA HIS A 102 -14.79 -7.50 36.79
C HIS A 102 -14.33 -8.12 38.11
N THR A 103 -15.06 -7.86 39.20
CA THR A 103 -14.87 -8.51 40.49
C THR A 103 -14.95 -10.04 40.36
N GLY A 104 -15.87 -10.55 39.54
CA GLY A 104 -15.96 -11.97 39.16
C GLY A 104 -14.72 -12.51 38.44
N SER A 105 -14.19 -11.80 37.44
CA SER A 105 -12.98 -12.25 36.71
C SER A 105 -11.74 -12.31 37.60
N GLN A 106 -11.58 -11.33 38.52
CA GLN A 106 -10.50 -11.35 39.52
C GLN A 106 -10.61 -12.57 40.45
N MET A 107 -11.83 -12.95 40.87
CA MET A 107 -12.07 -14.16 41.67
C MET A 107 -11.89 -15.47 40.89
N ALA A 108 -12.15 -15.46 39.58
CA ALA A 108 -11.91 -16.60 38.68
C ALA A 108 -10.42 -16.79 38.34
N GLY A 109 -9.58 -15.75 38.51
CA GLY A 109 -8.19 -15.74 38.07
C GLY A 109 -8.03 -15.48 36.56
N GLU A 110 -9.11 -15.05 35.88
CA GLU A 110 -9.07 -14.62 34.49
C GLU A 110 -8.56 -13.17 34.46
N GLN A 111 -7.32 -12.95 34.02
CA GLN A 111 -6.89 -11.59 33.67
C GLN A 111 -7.72 -11.13 32.46
N PRO A 112 -8.50 -10.03 32.57
CA PRO A 112 -9.14 -9.45 31.40
C PRO A 112 -8.06 -9.02 30.40
N PRO A 113 -8.32 -9.07 29.08
CA PRO A 113 -7.40 -8.52 28.10
C PRO A 113 -7.15 -7.04 28.44
N PRO A 114 -5.89 -6.56 28.36
CA PRO A 114 -5.58 -5.17 28.68
C PRO A 114 -6.43 -4.24 27.80
N PRO A 115 -6.93 -3.11 28.35
CA PRO A 115 -7.74 -2.18 27.57
C PRO A 115 -6.93 -1.72 26.35
N GLN A 116 -7.43 -2.03 25.15
CA GLN A 116 -6.75 -1.69 23.92
C GLN A 116 -6.76 -0.18 23.75
N ILE A 117 -5.59 0.43 24.02
CA ILE A 117 -5.34 1.84 23.73
C ILE A 117 -5.53 2.02 22.21
N PRO A 118 -6.19 3.09 21.75
CA PRO A 118 -6.30 3.36 20.34
C PRO A 118 -4.92 3.45 19.69
N ALA A 119 -4.72 2.68 18.63
CA ALA A 119 -3.45 2.62 17.91
C ALA A 119 -3.67 2.82 16.41
N ILE A 120 -2.61 3.27 15.74
CA ILE A 120 -2.57 3.47 14.28
C ILE A 120 -1.81 2.28 13.69
N GLY A 121 -2.51 1.46 12.90
CA GLY A 121 -1.92 0.26 12.27
C GLY A 121 -1.15 0.60 11.00
N VAL A 122 0.17 0.46 11.03
CA VAL A 122 1.06 0.57 9.87
C VAL A 122 1.22 -0.82 9.25
N LEU A 123 0.31 -1.16 8.34
CA LEU A 123 0.23 -2.49 7.74
C LEU A 123 1.23 -2.64 6.58
N LEU A 124 2.09 -3.65 6.65
CA LEU A 124 3.07 -4.01 5.65
C LEU A 124 2.52 -5.07 4.67
N PRO A 125 2.80 -5.00 3.37
CA PRO A 125 2.30 -5.98 2.41
C PRO A 125 2.96 -7.36 2.59
N VAL A 126 2.16 -8.42 2.41
CA VAL A 126 2.64 -9.80 2.26
C VAL A 126 2.13 -10.40 0.95
N ARG A 127 3.02 -11.09 0.24
CA ARG A 127 2.68 -11.78 -1.01
C ARG A 127 2.07 -13.15 -0.69
N LEU A 128 0.92 -13.43 -1.29
CA LEU A 128 0.22 -14.70 -1.12
C LEU A 128 0.46 -15.62 -2.34
N GLU A 129 0.73 -16.90 -2.07
CA GLU A 129 0.74 -17.96 -3.09
C GLU A 129 -0.35 -18.99 -2.76
N THR A 130 -1.23 -19.27 -3.71
CA THR A 130 -2.39 -20.16 -3.53
C THR A 130 -2.35 -21.35 -4.49
N ARG A 131 -2.51 -22.58 -3.96
CA ARG A 131 -2.59 -23.79 -4.78
C ARG A 131 -3.79 -24.66 -4.37
N PHE A 132 -4.65 -24.95 -5.33
CA PHE A 132 -5.80 -25.84 -5.17
C PHE A 132 -5.41 -27.30 -5.43
N TYR A 133 -5.86 -28.19 -4.55
CA TYR A 133 -5.75 -29.65 -4.70
C TYR A 133 -7.16 -30.26 -4.76
N PRO A 134 -7.47 -31.06 -5.80
CA PRO A 134 -8.76 -31.73 -5.93
C PRO A 134 -8.90 -32.88 -4.90
N PRO A 135 -10.14 -33.31 -4.57
CA PRO A 135 -10.39 -34.49 -3.76
C PRO A 135 -9.71 -35.74 -4.33
N GLU A 136 -8.84 -36.37 -3.53
CA GLU A 136 -8.13 -37.60 -3.90
C GLU A 136 -9.07 -38.81 -4.05
N ALA A 137 -10.26 -38.73 -3.43
CA ALA A 137 -11.33 -39.72 -3.53
C ALA A 137 -12.71 -39.06 -3.38
N ALA A 138 -13.75 -39.71 -3.90
CA ALA A 138 -15.13 -39.24 -3.79
C ALA A 138 -15.59 -39.20 -2.31
N GLY A 139 -15.94 -38.01 -1.83
CA GLY A 139 -16.31 -37.75 -0.43
C GLY A 139 -15.22 -37.04 0.40
N LEU A 140 -14.02 -36.83 -0.15
CA LEU A 140 -13.03 -35.90 0.41
C LEU A 140 -13.29 -34.47 -0.08
N SER A 141 -12.73 -33.50 0.63
CA SER A 141 -12.81 -32.07 0.30
C SER A 141 -11.72 -31.63 -0.68
N TRP A 142 -11.94 -30.47 -1.31
CA TRP A 142 -10.88 -29.68 -1.92
C TRP A 142 -9.99 -29.08 -0.82
N ARG A 143 -8.67 -29.10 -1.02
CA ARG A 143 -7.71 -28.39 -0.17
C ARG A 143 -7.15 -27.17 -0.88
N LEU A 144 -7.05 -26.06 -0.17
CA LEU A 144 -6.29 -24.88 -0.58
C LEU A 144 -5.04 -24.80 0.29
N CYS A 145 -3.88 -24.99 -0.35
CA CYS A 145 -2.58 -24.67 0.25
C CYS A 145 -2.33 -23.18 0.02
N LEU A 146 -2.29 -22.41 1.10
CA LEU A 146 -1.91 -21.00 1.13
C LEU A 146 -0.48 -20.90 1.67
N ARG A 147 0.33 -20.04 1.07
CA ARG A 147 1.62 -19.61 1.59
C ARG A 147 1.67 -18.09 1.69
N ILE A 148 2.23 -17.61 2.79
CA ILE A 148 2.43 -16.20 3.11
C ILE A 148 3.92 -15.92 2.98
N ILE A 149 4.28 -14.91 2.19
CA ILE A 149 5.67 -14.51 1.96
C ILE A 149 5.81 -13.03 2.34
N PRO A 150 6.67 -12.68 3.31
CA PRO A 150 7.02 -11.29 3.60
C PRO A 150 7.48 -10.55 2.34
N ASP A 151 6.99 -9.33 2.13
CA ASP A 151 7.55 -8.43 1.12
C ASP A 151 8.67 -7.56 1.72
N ARG A 152 9.45 -6.88 0.87
CA ARG A 152 10.66 -6.15 1.25
C ARG A 152 10.47 -5.11 2.37
N ALA A 153 9.27 -4.56 2.53
CA ALA A 153 8.96 -3.66 3.64
C ALA A 153 9.17 -4.29 5.04
N SER A 154 8.98 -5.61 5.19
CA SER A 154 9.15 -6.35 6.46
C SER A 154 10.57 -6.90 6.67
N LEU A 155 11.46 -6.77 5.68
CA LEU A 155 12.78 -7.39 5.66
C LEU A 155 13.87 -6.37 6.01
N ASP A 156 14.34 -6.46 7.23
CA ASP A 156 15.36 -5.60 7.82
C ASP A 156 16.76 -6.17 7.57
N ASP A 157 17.51 -5.51 6.69
CA ASP A 157 18.90 -5.86 6.35
C ASP A 157 19.94 -4.99 7.11
N HIS A 158 19.53 -4.23 8.14
CA HIS A 158 20.47 -3.37 8.87
C HIS A 158 21.31 -4.18 9.85
N ASP A 159 22.62 -3.91 9.87
CA ASP A 159 23.53 -4.40 10.90
C ASP A 159 23.81 -3.28 11.91
N PRO A 160 23.21 -3.28 13.11
CA PRO A 160 23.48 -2.24 14.10
C PRO A 160 24.88 -2.34 14.74
N LEU A 161 25.65 -3.40 14.44
CA LEU A 161 27.03 -3.56 14.88
C LEU A 161 28.00 -3.19 13.75
N ALA A 162 29.19 -2.72 14.14
CA ALA A 162 30.30 -2.47 13.23
C ALA A 162 31.36 -3.57 13.38
N SER A 163 31.88 -4.04 12.25
CA SER A 163 33.05 -4.91 12.24
C SER A 163 34.34 -4.11 12.51
N ARG A 164 35.41 -4.81 12.91
CA ARG A 164 36.70 -4.15 13.21
C ARG A 164 37.30 -3.43 11.99
N ASP A 165 37.12 -3.98 10.79
CA ASP A 165 37.61 -3.39 9.54
C ASP A 165 36.89 -2.08 9.17
N GLU A 166 35.61 -1.98 9.54
CA GLU A 166 34.83 -0.74 9.42
C GLU A 166 35.29 0.32 10.42
N LEU A 167 35.49 -0.06 11.70
CA LEU A 167 36.00 0.85 12.74
C LEU A 167 37.38 1.42 12.38
N GLU A 168 38.33 0.57 11.96
CA GLU A 168 39.64 1.02 11.45
C GLU A 168 39.51 1.93 10.21
N SER A 169 38.50 1.71 9.37
CA SER A 169 38.22 2.58 8.21
C SER A 169 37.64 3.94 8.59
N VAL A 170 36.77 3.99 9.60
CA VAL A 170 36.16 5.24 10.09
C VAL A 170 37.23 6.11 10.76
N GLU A 171 38.09 5.52 11.58
CA GLU A 171 39.20 6.22 12.21
C GLU A 171 40.18 6.80 11.16
N LEU A 172 40.51 6.01 10.13
CA LEU A 172 41.31 6.46 8.99
C LEU A 172 40.60 7.58 8.18
N PHE A 173 39.28 7.50 8.01
CA PHE A 173 38.48 8.54 7.35
C PHE A 173 38.51 9.86 8.15
N TRP A 174 38.29 9.81 9.47
CA TRP A 174 38.30 11.01 10.31
C TRP A 174 39.67 11.69 10.40
N GLN A 175 40.76 10.90 10.39
CA GLN A 175 42.13 11.43 10.29
C GLN A 175 42.39 12.10 8.93
N GLN A 176 41.78 11.62 7.84
CA GLN A 176 41.85 12.28 6.53
C GLN A 176 40.90 13.48 6.40
N ALA A 177 39.83 13.52 7.19
CA ALA A 177 38.85 14.61 7.22
C ALA A 177 39.26 15.81 8.08
N ASP A 178 40.34 15.68 8.88
CA ASP A 178 40.72 16.63 9.94
C ASP A 178 39.61 16.85 10.98
N GLY A 179 38.85 15.78 11.27
CA GLY A 179 37.75 15.76 12.25
C GLY A 179 36.49 16.54 11.87
N ASP A 180 36.47 17.29 10.76
CA ASP A 180 35.31 18.03 10.27
C ASP A 180 34.75 17.44 8.98
N ILE A 181 33.50 16.93 9.04
CA ILE A 181 32.77 16.39 7.90
C ILE A 181 32.56 17.42 6.77
N ASN A 182 32.55 18.72 7.10
CA ASN A 182 32.37 19.81 6.13
C ASN A 182 33.67 20.17 5.39
N SER A 183 34.81 19.65 5.83
CA SER A 183 36.11 20.09 5.33
C SER A 183 36.33 19.74 3.87
N ASP A 184 37.23 20.51 3.25
CA ASP A 184 37.73 20.26 1.91
C ASP A 184 38.53 18.93 1.84
N ALA A 185 38.95 18.39 2.98
CA ALA A 185 39.67 17.12 3.09
C ALA A 185 38.69 15.93 3.19
N ALA A 186 37.62 16.06 3.98
CA ALA A 186 36.53 15.09 4.06
C ALA A 186 35.90 14.82 2.68
N ALA A 187 35.66 15.87 1.88
CA ALA A 187 35.15 15.75 0.51
C ALA A 187 36.08 14.96 -0.45
N LYS A 188 37.38 14.86 -0.14
CA LYS A 188 38.37 14.10 -0.92
C LYS A 188 38.57 12.68 -0.38
N ALA A 189 38.38 12.45 0.92
CA ALA A 189 38.43 11.13 1.55
C ALA A 189 37.14 10.31 1.33
N TRP A 190 35.98 10.98 1.30
CA TRP A 190 34.67 10.35 1.23
C TRP A 190 34.47 9.37 0.05
N PRO A 191 34.89 9.66 -1.20
CA PRO A 191 34.72 8.71 -2.29
C PRO A 191 35.50 7.40 -2.09
N LEU A 192 36.65 7.44 -1.39
CA LEU A 192 37.42 6.25 -1.06
C LEU A 192 36.71 5.42 0.03
N PHE A 193 36.20 6.10 1.07
CA PHE A 193 35.45 5.46 2.16
C PHE A 193 34.16 4.80 1.65
N VAL A 194 33.37 5.51 0.82
CA VAL A 194 32.20 4.94 0.12
C VAL A 194 32.57 3.80 -0.81
N SER A 195 33.71 3.85 -1.52
CA SER A 195 34.12 2.76 -2.41
C SER A 195 34.49 1.45 -1.68
N ARG A 196 34.71 1.51 -0.36
CA ARG A 196 34.95 0.34 0.50
C ARG A 196 33.66 -0.27 1.06
N HIS A 197 32.74 0.58 1.56
CA HIS A 197 31.60 0.15 2.37
C HIS A 197 30.22 0.38 1.73
N GLY A 198 30.14 1.16 0.64
CA GLY A 198 28.88 1.65 0.07
C GLY A 198 28.39 2.95 0.72
N GLY A 199 27.57 3.71 -0.02
CA GLY A 199 27.11 5.05 0.37
C GLY A 199 26.34 5.10 1.71
N PRO A 200 25.30 4.26 1.90
CA PRO A 200 24.49 4.26 3.12
C PRO A 200 25.28 3.82 4.35
N ARG A 201 26.03 2.71 4.23
CA ARG A 201 26.84 2.18 5.33
C ARG A 201 27.92 3.16 5.77
N ALA A 202 28.54 3.88 4.82
CA ALA A 202 29.45 4.98 5.14
C ALA A 202 28.76 6.14 5.88
N ASN A 203 27.53 6.51 5.50
CA ASN A 203 26.73 7.54 6.20
C ASN A 203 26.42 7.13 7.64
N TRP A 204 25.93 5.90 7.85
CA TRP A 204 25.69 5.35 9.18
C TRP A 204 26.97 5.27 10.03
N LEU A 205 28.06 4.68 9.49
CA LEU A 205 29.33 4.53 10.18
C LEU A 205 29.89 5.89 10.67
N ALA A 206 29.84 6.92 9.83
CA ALA A 206 30.30 8.26 10.20
C ALA A 206 29.42 8.93 11.28
N ARG A 207 28.12 8.62 11.32
CA ARG A 207 27.20 9.12 12.36
C ARG A 207 27.31 8.37 13.68
N ALA A 208 27.45 7.04 13.62
CA ALA A 208 27.53 6.17 14.79
C ALA A 208 28.86 6.34 15.55
N PHE A 209 29.96 6.58 14.83
CA PHE A 209 31.31 6.71 15.38
C PHE A 209 31.91 8.09 15.04
N PRO A 210 31.46 9.17 15.70
CA PRO A 210 31.97 10.52 15.47
C PRO A 210 33.42 10.71 15.97
N PRO A 211 34.15 11.72 15.46
CA PRO A 211 35.56 11.90 15.76
C PRO A 211 35.80 12.50 17.15
N VAL A 212 36.68 11.86 17.92
CA VAL A 212 37.18 12.34 19.21
C VAL A 212 38.59 12.90 19.01
N MET A 213 38.81 14.17 19.40
CA MET A 213 40.11 14.83 19.27
C MET A 213 41.02 14.53 20.47
N ASN A 214 42.18 13.92 20.21
CA ASN A 214 43.18 13.61 21.22
C ASN A 214 44.05 14.82 21.59
N GLY A 215 44.70 14.72 22.75
CA GLY A 215 45.60 15.77 23.27
C GLY A 215 46.90 15.98 22.48
N ASP A 216 47.15 15.18 21.43
CA ASP A 216 48.24 15.34 20.47
C ASP A 216 47.80 15.94 19.11
N GLY A 217 46.50 16.17 18.92
CA GLY A 217 45.92 16.67 17.68
C GLY A 217 45.54 15.59 16.67
N THR A 218 45.58 14.30 17.03
CA THR A 218 44.99 13.23 16.22
C THR A 218 43.49 13.08 16.47
N PHE A 219 42.78 12.48 15.51
CA PHE A 219 41.39 12.04 15.69
C PHE A 219 41.32 10.52 15.77
N THR A 220 40.54 10.02 16.73
CA THR A 220 40.20 8.61 16.95
C THR A 220 38.70 8.47 17.16
N ILE A 221 38.19 7.24 17.27
CA ILE A 221 36.78 6.98 17.63
C ILE A 221 36.65 6.25 18.97
N ASP A 222 35.50 6.38 19.63
CA ASP A 222 35.14 5.53 20.76
C ASP A 222 34.72 4.14 20.23
N TRP A 223 35.57 3.13 20.45
CA TRP A 223 35.30 1.76 20.01
C TRP A 223 34.18 1.11 20.87
N PRO A 224 33.19 0.44 20.26
CA PRO A 224 32.16 -0.27 21.00
C PRO A 224 32.75 -1.53 21.68
N ALA A 225 32.11 -1.96 22.78
CA ALA A 225 32.55 -3.13 23.54
C ALA A 225 32.25 -4.47 22.82
N GLU A 226 31.24 -4.46 21.95
CA GLU A 226 30.85 -5.54 21.07
C GLU A 226 31.06 -5.08 19.63
N VAL A 227 31.64 -5.95 18.79
CA VAL A 227 31.96 -5.70 17.38
C VAL A 227 31.48 -6.90 16.58
N ASN A 228 31.06 -6.68 15.34
CA ASN A 228 30.60 -7.80 14.54
C ASN A 228 31.77 -8.67 14.04
N GLU A 229 31.62 -9.99 14.13
CA GLU A 229 32.60 -10.99 13.66
C GLU A 229 32.04 -11.88 12.52
N ASP A 230 30.72 -11.91 12.29
CA ASP A 230 30.03 -12.70 11.25
C ASP A 230 29.02 -11.83 10.46
N PRO A 231 28.78 -12.05 9.16
CA PRO A 231 27.83 -11.23 8.39
C PRO A 231 26.42 -11.24 8.96
N ALA A 232 25.83 -10.06 9.19
CA ALA A 232 24.47 -9.95 9.73
C ALA A 232 23.42 -10.60 8.82
N THR A 233 22.38 -11.15 9.46
CA THR A 233 21.27 -11.86 8.83
C THR A 233 20.06 -10.93 8.71
N THR A 234 19.29 -11.03 7.62
CA THR A 234 18.03 -10.29 7.50
C THR A 234 17.07 -10.66 8.64
N HIS A 235 16.53 -9.66 9.35
CA HIS A 235 15.52 -9.86 10.38
C HIS A 235 14.11 -9.69 9.79
N LEU A 236 13.14 -10.48 10.26
CA LEU A 236 11.73 -10.25 9.94
C LEU A 236 11.08 -9.35 11.00
N ARG A 237 10.44 -8.27 10.55
CA ARG A 237 9.89 -7.21 11.39
C ARG A 237 8.42 -6.94 11.04
N GLY A 238 7.63 -6.51 12.01
CA GLY A 238 6.21 -6.20 11.87
C GLY A 238 5.27 -7.41 11.80
N PHE A 239 5.78 -8.63 11.92
CA PHE A 239 4.96 -9.84 11.88
C PHE A 239 4.25 -10.08 13.22
N PRO A 240 2.95 -10.41 13.22
CA PRO A 240 2.21 -10.65 14.44
C PRO A 240 2.48 -12.07 14.97
N ALA A 241 2.39 -12.27 16.28
CA ALA A 241 2.43 -13.60 16.89
C ALA A 241 1.26 -14.51 16.44
N THR A 242 0.23 -13.93 15.80
CA THR A 242 -0.90 -14.66 15.22
C THR A 242 -1.39 -13.95 13.96
N ILE A 243 -1.51 -14.70 12.86
CA ILE A 243 -2.02 -14.23 11.56
C ILE A 243 -3.41 -14.82 11.34
N ASP A 244 -4.39 -14.00 11.01
CA ASP A 244 -5.74 -14.45 10.68
C ASP A 244 -5.94 -14.53 9.16
N VAL A 245 -6.54 -15.63 8.71
CA VAL A 245 -6.83 -15.91 7.29
C VAL A 245 -8.34 -15.98 7.08
N TRP A 246 -8.86 -15.16 6.17
CA TRP A 246 -10.30 -14.98 5.97
C TRP A 246 -10.70 -15.21 4.50
N ILE A 247 -11.90 -15.75 4.27
CA ILE A 247 -12.40 -16.06 2.92
C ILE A 247 -13.81 -15.47 2.74
N ALA A 248 -14.01 -14.69 1.67
CA ALA A 248 -15.34 -14.29 1.19
C ALA A 248 -15.85 -15.33 0.18
N ARG A 249 -17.13 -15.74 0.29
CA ARG A 249 -17.73 -16.74 -0.61
C ARG A 249 -19.16 -16.38 -1.02
N GLY A 250 -19.49 -16.55 -2.29
CA GLY A 250 -20.83 -16.39 -2.86
C GLY A 250 -21.47 -15.00 -2.66
N GLY A 251 -20.66 -13.95 -2.54
CA GLY A 251 -21.10 -12.59 -2.21
C GLY A 251 -21.38 -12.35 -0.73
N ALA A 252 -21.05 -13.30 0.16
CA ALA A 252 -21.14 -13.13 1.61
C ALA A 252 -19.86 -12.52 2.20
N GLY A 253 -20.01 -11.77 3.29
CA GLY A 253 -18.89 -11.14 3.99
C GLY A 253 -17.84 -12.14 4.48
N PRO A 254 -16.53 -11.77 4.50
CA PRO A 254 -15.42 -12.67 4.86
C PRO A 254 -15.59 -13.41 6.20
N GLN A 255 -15.32 -14.71 6.21
CA GLN A 255 -15.35 -15.59 7.39
C GLN A 255 -13.95 -16.14 7.73
N LEU A 256 -13.68 -16.40 9.01
CA LEU A 256 -12.39 -16.93 9.47
C LEU A 256 -12.21 -18.35 8.95
N ALA A 257 -11.15 -18.58 8.18
CA ALA A 257 -10.84 -19.88 7.58
C ALA A 257 -9.67 -20.58 8.29
N ALA A 258 -8.68 -19.82 8.75
CA ALA A 258 -7.58 -20.31 9.58
C ALA A 258 -7.02 -19.19 10.46
N GLN A 259 -6.38 -19.57 11.57
CA GLN A 259 -5.61 -18.69 12.43
C GLN A 259 -4.26 -19.37 12.69
N LEU A 260 -3.16 -18.66 12.40
CA LEU A 260 -1.81 -19.21 12.34
C LEU A 260 -0.95 -18.60 13.44
N ALA A 261 -0.44 -19.40 14.36
CA ALA A 261 0.56 -18.95 15.32
C ALA A 261 1.94 -18.90 14.65
N VAL A 262 2.64 -17.76 14.74
CA VAL A 262 3.94 -17.55 14.09
C VAL A 262 5.07 -17.92 15.05
N ASP A 263 5.92 -18.87 14.67
CA ASP A 263 7.15 -19.17 15.43
C ASP A 263 8.30 -18.32 14.88
N HIS A 264 8.51 -17.16 15.48
CA HIS A 264 9.58 -16.23 15.12
C HIS A 264 10.98 -16.87 15.19
N GLY A 265 11.18 -17.95 15.94
CA GLY A 265 12.45 -18.69 15.98
C GLY A 265 12.68 -19.60 14.77
N LEU A 266 11.61 -20.00 14.06
CA LEU A 266 11.69 -20.77 12.81
C LEU A 266 11.70 -19.88 11.55
N VAL A 267 11.43 -18.59 11.69
CA VAL A 267 11.32 -17.63 10.57
C VAL A 267 12.66 -16.92 10.25
N ASP A 268 13.68 -17.11 11.09
CA ASP A 268 15.06 -16.62 10.92
C ASP A 268 15.68 -16.92 9.53
N PHE A 269 16.27 -15.89 8.91
CA PHE A 269 16.98 -15.94 7.62
C PHE A 269 18.46 -16.34 7.73
N SER A 270 18.93 -16.83 8.89
CA SER A 270 20.31 -17.28 9.06
C SER A 270 20.78 -18.26 7.97
N LEU A 271 22.05 -18.14 7.60
CA LEU A 271 22.66 -19.01 6.61
C LEU A 271 22.57 -20.48 7.07
N PRO A 272 22.32 -21.43 6.15
CA PRO A 272 22.21 -22.82 6.51
C PRO A 272 23.54 -23.39 6.99
N ASP A 273 23.50 -24.30 7.96
CA ASP A 273 24.69 -25.04 8.37
C ASP A 273 25.04 -26.05 7.26
N PHE A 274 26.06 -25.71 6.46
CA PHE A 274 26.50 -26.52 5.32
C PHE A 274 27.11 -27.88 5.72
N ASP A 275 27.47 -28.09 6.98
CA ASP A 275 27.89 -29.39 7.51
C ASP A 275 26.68 -30.22 8.03
N ALA A 276 25.53 -29.58 8.32
CA ALA A 276 24.26 -30.23 8.63
C ALA A 276 23.51 -30.61 7.34
N GLY A 277 23.67 -31.86 6.90
CA GLY A 277 23.24 -32.34 5.57
C GLY A 277 21.74 -32.37 5.23
N ASP A 278 20.86 -31.70 5.98
CA ASP A 278 19.42 -31.54 5.66
C ASP A 278 18.84 -30.23 6.25
N ASP A 279 19.49 -29.08 5.99
CA ASP A 279 18.97 -27.77 6.39
C ASP A 279 17.89 -27.26 5.41
N THR A 280 16.63 -27.65 5.67
CA THR A 280 15.46 -27.17 4.95
C THR A 280 14.78 -26.01 5.68
N ARG A 281 14.60 -24.88 4.99
CA ARG A 281 14.08 -23.62 5.56
C ARG A 281 12.67 -23.31 5.07
N TRP A 282 11.95 -22.46 5.79
CA TRP A 282 10.55 -22.10 5.47
C TRP A 282 10.39 -21.45 4.08
N TRP A 283 11.42 -20.78 3.54
CA TRP A 283 11.38 -20.24 2.17
C TRP A 283 11.64 -21.30 1.09
N THR A 284 12.23 -22.48 1.41
CA THR A 284 12.44 -23.57 0.46
C THR A 284 11.43 -24.72 0.57
N SER A 285 10.86 -24.97 1.75
CA SER A 285 9.89 -26.04 2.01
C SER A 285 8.53 -25.51 2.46
N PHE A 286 7.44 -26.12 1.97
CA PHE A 286 6.07 -25.82 2.40
C PHE A 286 5.78 -26.35 3.81
N ASP A 287 6.32 -27.52 4.16
CA ASP A 287 6.11 -28.14 5.47
C ASP A 287 6.81 -27.33 6.59
N GLN A 288 7.98 -26.74 6.28
CA GLN A 288 8.65 -25.80 7.18
C GLN A 288 7.90 -24.47 7.28
N ALA A 289 7.25 -24.01 6.20
CA ALA A 289 6.37 -22.84 6.26
C ALA A 289 5.10 -23.10 7.10
N LEU A 290 4.54 -24.31 7.07
CA LEU A 290 3.45 -24.72 7.96
C LEU A 290 3.91 -24.71 9.43
N ALA A 291 5.09 -25.28 9.72
CA ALA A 291 5.66 -25.30 11.08
C ALA A 291 5.95 -23.89 11.63
N ALA A 292 6.38 -22.96 10.77
CA ALA A 292 6.69 -21.58 11.13
C ALA A 292 5.45 -20.64 11.21
N GLY A 293 4.25 -21.11 10.84
CA GLY A 293 3.03 -20.29 10.79
C GLY A 293 2.88 -19.41 9.54
N LEU A 294 3.72 -19.61 8.51
CA LEU A 294 3.72 -18.87 7.25
C LEU A 294 3.03 -19.62 6.09
N ALA A 295 2.30 -20.70 6.40
CA ALA A 295 1.45 -21.41 5.45
C ALA A 295 0.20 -21.98 6.15
N ALA A 296 -0.80 -22.34 5.34
CA ALA A 296 -2.03 -23.00 5.81
C ALA A 296 -2.51 -24.04 4.79
N GLU A 297 -3.10 -25.13 5.27
CA GLU A 297 -4.02 -25.95 4.48
C GLU A 297 -5.46 -25.67 4.93
N ILE A 298 -6.31 -25.28 3.98
CA ILE A 298 -7.70 -24.90 4.23
C ILE A 298 -8.64 -25.89 3.51
N ASP A 299 -9.57 -26.49 4.24
CA ASP A 299 -10.65 -27.30 3.69
C ASP A 299 -11.71 -26.36 3.05
N LEU A 300 -11.99 -26.55 1.76
CA LEU A 300 -12.95 -25.74 1.01
C LEU A 300 -14.30 -26.44 0.77
N GLY A 301 -14.48 -27.66 1.28
CA GLY A 301 -15.62 -28.54 1.07
C GLY A 301 -15.51 -29.44 -0.16
N GLN A 302 -16.51 -30.30 -0.37
CA GLN A 302 -16.53 -31.29 -1.47
C GLN A 302 -16.88 -30.69 -2.84
N SER A 303 -17.53 -29.53 -2.87
CA SER A 303 -17.89 -28.80 -4.09
C SER A 303 -16.67 -28.11 -4.72
N LEU A 304 -16.63 -28.05 -6.06
CA LEU A 304 -15.64 -27.27 -6.81
C LEU A 304 -15.66 -25.79 -6.34
N PRO A 305 -14.58 -25.26 -5.74
CA PRO A 305 -14.58 -23.93 -5.12
C PRO A 305 -14.39 -22.82 -6.16
N ASN A 306 -15.41 -22.62 -6.99
CA ASN A 306 -15.54 -21.49 -7.93
C ASN A 306 -16.34 -20.33 -7.31
N ASP A 307 -16.64 -20.41 -6.01
CA ASP A 307 -17.48 -19.49 -5.25
C ASP A 307 -16.68 -18.60 -4.30
N ILE A 308 -15.35 -18.65 -4.32
CA ILE A 308 -14.50 -17.78 -3.50
C ILE A 308 -14.36 -16.41 -4.20
N ASP A 309 -14.92 -15.37 -3.60
CA ASP A 309 -14.84 -14.01 -4.12
C ASP A 309 -13.46 -13.40 -3.85
N ALA A 310 -12.87 -13.69 -2.68
CA ALA A 310 -11.54 -13.27 -2.29
C ALA A 310 -11.02 -14.02 -1.03
N LEU A 311 -9.70 -13.97 -0.84
CA LEU A 311 -8.94 -14.49 0.29
C LEU A 311 -8.12 -13.37 0.92
N TYR A 312 -8.05 -13.30 2.25
CA TYR A 312 -7.31 -12.28 3.02
C TYR A 312 -6.38 -12.90 4.05
N VAL A 313 -5.29 -12.21 4.32
CA VAL A 313 -4.30 -12.52 5.36
C VAL A 313 -3.97 -11.21 6.07
N VAL A 314 -4.18 -11.16 7.39
CA VAL A 314 -4.04 -9.93 8.18
C VAL A 314 -3.53 -10.21 9.59
N GLY A 315 -2.95 -9.20 10.23
CA GLY A 315 -2.68 -9.20 11.67
C GLY A 315 -1.92 -7.96 12.12
N LEU A 316 -1.87 -7.74 13.43
CA LEU A 316 -1.16 -6.62 14.07
C LEU A 316 -0.15 -7.16 15.08
N SER A 317 1.11 -6.73 14.97
CA SER A 317 2.11 -7.02 15.99
C SER A 317 2.03 -5.97 17.11
N GLN A 318 2.93 -6.05 18.09
CA GLN A 318 3.10 -5.00 19.10
C GLN A 318 4.42 -4.23 18.88
N GLU A 319 5.09 -4.42 17.74
CA GLU A 319 6.26 -3.64 17.35
C GLU A 319 5.87 -2.22 16.94
N VAL A 320 6.73 -1.27 17.28
CA VAL A 320 6.61 0.14 16.86
C VAL A 320 7.31 0.30 15.50
N PRO A 321 6.72 1.02 14.52
CA PRO A 321 7.29 1.20 13.18
C PRO A 321 8.64 1.94 13.16
N ASP A 322 8.89 2.79 14.15
CA ASP A 322 10.06 3.68 14.28
C ASP A 322 11.39 3.01 13.92
N ASP A 323 11.68 1.88 14.57
CA ASP A 323 12.97 1.24 14.50
C ASP A 323 13.15 0.61 13.10
N LEU A 324 12.20 -0.22 12.65
CA LEU A 324 12.20 -0.80 11.30
C LEU A 324 12.43 0.23 10.20
N PHE A 325 11.74 1.38 10.26
CA PHE A 325 11.92 2.40 9.22
C PHE A 325 13.24 3.17 9.33
N ARG A 326 13.83 3.31 10.53
CA ARG A 326 15.20 3.82 10.71
C ARG A 326 16.25 2.85 10.22
N ASP A 327 16.09 1.56 10.52
CA ASP A 327 16.91 0.46 10.03
C ASP A 327 16.91 0.48 8.48
N HIS A 328 15.75 0.71 7.84
CA HIS A 328 15.63 0.95 6.39
C HIS A 328 16.29 2.26 5.90
N VAL A 329 16.39 3.34 6.69
CA VAL A 329 17.16 4.54 6.30
C VAL A 329 18.66 4.26 6.37
N ASP A 330 19.13 3.63 7.45
CA ASP A 330 20.56 3.43 7.71
C ASP A 330 21.15 2.27 6.89
N ALA A 331 20.31 1.35 6.41
CA ALA A 331 20.62 0.45 5.29
C ALA A 331 20.52 1.12 3.89
N GLY A 332 20.02 2.37 3.80
CA GLY A 332 19.85 3.13 2.55
C GLY A 332 18.74 2.65 1.63
N LEU A 333 17.84 1.82 2.14
CA LEU A 333 16.76 1.22 1.40
C LEU A 333 15.63 2.23 1.16
N LEU A 334 15.34 3.07 2.16
CA LEU A 334 14.26 4.05 2.15
C LEU A 334 14.62 5.32 1.35
N ALA A 335 13.73 5.72 0.44
CA ALA A 335 13.68 7.07 -0.14
C ALA A 335 12.28 7.35 -0.72
N PRO A 336 11.80 8.60 -0.78
CA PRO A 336 10.64 8.97 -1.59
C PRO A 336 10.82 8.65 -3.09
N ILE A 337 9.71 8.63 -3.84
CA ILE A 337 9.68 8.55 -5.31
C ILE A 337 8.73 9.62 -5.85
N ALA A 338 9.21 10.42 -6.82
CA ALA A 338 8.39 11.41 -7.51
C ALA A 338 7.27 10.74 -8.35
N PRO A 339 5.99 11.18 -8.26
CA PRO A 339 4.92 10.60 -9.06
C PRO A 339 5.18 10.78 -10.57
N GLY A 340 5.26 9.66 -11.29
CA GLY A 340 5.62 9.61 -12.71
C GLY A 340 7.01 9.02 -13.00
N SER A 341 7.88 8.85 -12.00
CA SER A 341 9.20 8.23 -12.19
C SER A 341 9.11 6.79 -12.71
N PRO A 342 9.94 6.39 -13.70
CA PRO A 342 9.99 5.02 -14.17
C PRO A 342 10.45 4.05 -13.06
N THR A 343 9.62 3.05 -12.75
CA THR A 343 9.95 1.99 -11.78
C THR A 343 10.83 0.89 -12.38
N ASN A 344 11.07 0.95 -13.70
CA ASN A 344 11.87 0.00 -14.45
C ASN A 344 12.62 0.74 -15.58
N THR A 345 13.86 0.34 -15.84
CA THR A 345 14.67 0.82 -16.97
C THR A 345 14.06 0.31 -18.29
N VAL A 346 13.61 1.21 -19.17
CA VAL A 346 12.97 0.85 -20.44
C VAL A 346 13.69 1.53 -21.60
N HIS A 347 14.14 0.76 -22.59
CA HIS A 347 14.91 1.22 -23.74
C HIS A 347 16.23 1.98 -23.43
N GLY A 348 16.70 1.95 -22.18
CA GLY A 348 17.91 2.65 -21.73
C GLY A 348 17.63 3.94 -20.95
N GLU A 349 16.38 4.39 -20.89
CA GLU A 349 15.97 5.44 -19.94
C GLU A 349 16.08 4.89 -18.51
N PRO A 350 16.75 5.60 -17.58
CA PRO A 350 16.99 5.10 -16.23
C PRO A 350 15.70 5.00 -15.42
N ALA A 351 15.65 3.98 -14.55
CA ALA A 351 14.69 3.93 -13.45
C ALA A 351 15.00 5.02 -12.39
N ALA A 352 14.08 5.20 -11.44
CA ALA A 352 14.31 6.05 -10.25
C ALA A 352 15.64 5.71 -9.55
N ASP A 353 16.40 6.73 -9.12
CA ASP A 353 17.73 6.51 -8.55
C ASP A 353 17.65 5.75 -7.22
N LEU A 354 18.54 4.77 -7.08
CA LEU A 354 18.76 4.00 -5.86
C LEU A 354 19.77 4.68 -4.92
N ALA A 355 20.10 5.95 -5.20
CA ALA A 355 21.08 6.76 -4.48
C ALA A 355 22.47 6.09 -4.38
N GLN A 356 22.90 5.40 -5.45
CA GLN A 356 24.18 4.67 -5.44
C GLN A 356 25.40 5.61 -5.49
N ASN A 357 25.20 6.89 -5.83
CA ASN A 357 26.25 7.90 -5.83
C ASN A 357 26.60 8.34 -4.40
N GLY A 358 27.84 8.11 -3.98
CA GLY A 358 28.36 8.52 -2.68
C GLY A 358 28.23 10.01 -2.35
N GLY A 359 28.15 10.90 -3.36
CA GLY A 359 27.98 12.34 -3.14
C GLY A 359 26.71 12.68 -2.35
N VAL A 360 25.58 12.07 -2.71
CA VAL A 360 24.27 12.28 -2.06
C VAL A 360 24.37 12.01 -0.55
N TRP A 361 25.04 10.91 -0.19
CA TRP A 361 25.24 10.50 1.20
C TRP A 361 26.18 11.42 2.00
N LEU A 362 27.04 12.20 1.35
CA LEU A 362 27.84 13.24 2.01
C LEU A 362 27.05 14.52 2.24
N ASP A 363 26.23 14.92 1.26
CA ASP A 363 25.41 16.14 1.37
C ASP A 363 24.37 15.99 2.49
N LEU A 364 23.75 14.80 2.61
CA LEU A 364 22.86 14.43 3.73
C LEU A 364 23.56 14.47 5.11
N LEU A 365 24.88 14.24 5.20
CA LEU A 365 25.64 14.40 6.47
C LEU A 365 25.98 15.85 6.80
N ARG A 366 26.12 16.71 5.78
CA ARG A 366 26.64 18.08 5.94
C ARG A 366 25.52 19.09 6.17
N ASN A 367 24.66 19.21 5.16
CA ASN A 367 23.53 20.12 5.09
C ASN A 367 22.54 19.46 4.13
N PRO A 368 21.62 18.62 4.63
CA PRO A 368 20.63 17.99 3.77
C PRO A 368 19.83 19.05 2.99
N PRO A 369 19.42 18.78 1.74
CA PRO A 369 18.48 19.62 1.02
C PRO A 369 17.12 19.63 1.74
N ASP A 370 16.12 20.34 1.19
CA ASP A 370 14.74 20.29 1.70
C ASP A 370 14.31 18.83 1.97
N GLN A 371 13.71 18.59 3.14
CA GLN A 371 13.27 17.27 3.62
C GLN A 371 11.74 17.18 3.70
N THR A 372 11.01 18.11 3.08
CA THR A 372 9.54 18.19 3.15
C THR A 372 8.83 16.88 2.76
N GLY A 373 9.35 16.12 1.81
CA GLY A 373 8.85 14.78 1.45
C GLY A 373 9.25 13.70 2.47
N ALA A 374 10.49 13.73 2.96
CA ALA A 374 10.98 12.81 3.99
C ALA A 374 10.22 12.96 5.31
N SER A 375 9.98 14.19 5.78
CA SER A 375 9.17 14.46 6.98
C SER A 375 7.70 14.06 6.80
N GLN A 376 7.14 14.16 5.59
CA GLN A 376 5.79 13.64 5.31
C GLN A 376 5.72 12.11 5.40
N ILE A 377 6.75 11.40 4.93
CA ILE A 377 6.89 9.95 5.10
C ILE A 377 7.06 9.61 6.59
N SER A 378 7.96 10.31 7.31
CA SER A 378 8.22 10.11 8.73
C SER A 378 6.94 10.29 9.57
N GLN A 379 6.21 11.39 9.37
CA GLN A 379 4.93 11.65 10.03
C GLN A 379 3.90 10.55 9.75
N THR A 380 3.81 10.08 8.50
CA THR A 380 2.83 9.07 8.09
C THR A 380 3.15 7.66 8.62
N LEU A 381 4.44 7.33 8.80
CA LEU A 381 4.89 6.01 9.26
C LEU A 381 5.15 5.89 10.76
N THR A 382 5.42 7.01 11.46
CA THR A 382 5.82 7.00 12.89
C THR A 382 5.02 7.97 13.77
N GLY A 383 4.24 8.87 13.16
CA GLY A 383 3.53 9.94 13.88
C GLY A 383 4.39 11.16 14.23
N ASP A 384 5.68 11.15 13.89
CA ASP A 384 6.62 12.22 14.20
C ASP A 384 7.40 12.61 12.91
N PRO A 385 7.33 13.87 12.44
CA PRO A 385 7.97 14.32 11.20
C PRO A 385 9.51 14.35 11.27
N ASP A 386 10.08 14.32 12.47
CA ASP A 386 11.53 14.41 12.72
C ASP A 386 12.10 13.05 13.20
N ARG A 387 11.32 11.97 13.12
CA ARG A 387 11.65 10.63 13.66
C ARG A 387 12.66 9.88 12.80
N LEU A 388 12.50 9.96 11.48
CA LEU A 388 13.39 9.41 10.47
C LEU A 388 14.47 10.43 10.11
N LEU A 389 15.61 9.92 9.64
CA LEU A 389 16.75 10.74 9.25
C LEU A 389 16.58 11.27 7.80
N PRO A 390 17.32 12.32 7.39
CA PRO A 390 17.25 12.87 6.05
C PRO A 390 17.43 11.82 4.95
N LEU A 391 16.55 11.84 3.94
CA LEU A 391 16.49 10.85 2.87
C LEU A 391 17.06 11.41 1.55
N PRO A 392 17.62 10.55 0.68
CA PRO A 392 17.80 10.88 -0.74
C PRO A 392 16.47 11.35 -1.36
N ASP A 393 16.52 12.35 -2.23
CA ASP A 393 15.34 12.96 -2.89
C ASP A 393 14.25 13.46 -1.90
N GLY A 394 14.65 13.76 -0.65
CA GLY A 394 13.79 14.12 0.48
C GLY A 394 12.90 15.35 0.30
N ASP A 395 13.12 16.16 -0.75
CA ASP A 395 12.31 17.31 -1.15
C ASP A 395 11.02 16.90 -1.88
N THR A 396 10.93 15.65 -2.34
CA THR A 396 9.84 15.11 -3.15
C THR A 396 8.49 15.09 -2.41
N ALA A 397 7.72 16.19 -2.52
CA ALA A 397 6.42 16.34 -1.87
C ALA A 397 5.31 16.82 -2.82
N ALA A 398 4.41 15.92 -3.23
CA ALA A 398 3.27 16.26 -4.09
C ALA A 398 2.11 16.97 -3.35
N ARG A 399 2.02 16.81 -2.01
CA ARG A 399 0.90 17.26 -1.15
C ARG A 399 0.53 18.74 -1.37
N PHE A 400 1.50 19.64 -1.26
CA PHE A 400 1.25 21.08 -1.28
C PHE A 400 0.79 21.60 -2.65
N LEU A 401 1.35 21.07 -3.75
CA LEU A 401 0.91 21.42 -5.10
C LEU A 401 -0.56 21.03 -5.34
N ASN A 402 -0.94 19.84 -4.88
CA ASN A 402 -2.30 19.34 -4.95
C ASN A 402 -3.27 20.21 -4.13
N GLN A 403 -2.94 20.47 -2.86
CA GLN A 403 -3.72 21.37 -2.00
C GLN A 403 -3.88 22.76 -2.61
N ASN A 404 -2.82 23.35 -3.16
CA ASN A 404 -2.88 24.70 -3.73
C ASN A 404 -3.71 24.74 -5.02
N LEU A 405 -3.60 23.76 -5.91
CA LEU A 405 -4.50 23.67 -7.06
C LEU A 405 -5.97 23.49 -6.64
N VAL A 406 -6.27 22.66 -5.63
CA VAL A 406 -7.63 22.51 -5.09
C VAL A 406 -8.13 23.81 -4.45
N ARG A 407 -7.32 24.50 -3.64
CA ARG A 407 -7.65 25.81 -3.02
C ARG A 407 -7.94 26.88 -4.07
N ALA A 408 -7.10 26.99 -5.10
CA ALA A 408 -7.23 28.01 -6.14
C ALA A 408 -8.39 27.72 -7.11
N LEU A 409 -8.68 26.45 -7.40
CA LEU A 409 -9.73 26.04 -8.33
C LEU A 409 -11.05 25.68 -7.66
N TRP A 410 -11.13 25.67 -6.32
CA TRP A 410 -12.35 25.34 -5.60
C TRP A 410 -13.58 26.10 -6.10
N PRO A 411 -13.58 27.44 -6.28
CA PRO A 411 -14.79 28.17 -6.69
C PRO A 411 -15.39 27.71 -8.02
N VAL A 412 -14.55 27.23 -8.96
CA VAL A 412 -14.96 26.83 -10.32
C VAL A 412 -15.20 25.34 -10.49
N LEU A 413 -14.41 24.47 -9.85
CA LEU A 413 -14.53 23.01 -10.04
C LEU A 413 -15.57 22.36 -9.12
N TRP A 414 -15.76 22.89 -7.91
CA TRP A 414 -16.68 22.30 -6.92
C TRP A 414 -17.60 23.35 -6.27
N GLY A 415 -17.14 24.57 -6.07
CA GLY A 415 -17.88 25.67 -5.44
C GLY A 415 -19.21 25.99 -6.13
N HIS A 416 -19.19 26.50 -7.36
CA HIS A 416 -20.43 26.79 -8.07
C HIS A 416 -21.24 25.51 -8.41
N PRO A 417 -20.65 24.37 -8.81
CA PRO A 417 -21.45 23.15 -9.06
C PRO A 417 -22.14 22.62 -7.80
N PHE A 418 -21.50 22.64 -6.63
CA PHE A 418 -22.13 22.18 -5.39
C PHE A 418 -23.17 23.17 -4.83
N LYS A 419 -23.05 24.47 -5.13
CA LYS A 419 -24.08 25.47 -4.80
C LYS A 419 -25.30 25.37 -5.73
N ASP A 420 -25.07 25.16 -7.02
CA ASP A 420 -26.11 25.20 -8.06
C ASP A 420 -26.78 23.84 -8.31
N ILE A 421 -26.03 22.73 -8.24
CA ILE A 421 -26.51 21.38 -8.59
C ILE A 421 -26.76 20.52 -7.35
N LEU A 422 -25.96 20.68 -6.28
CA LEU A 422 -26.12 19.91 -5.03
C LEU A 422 -26.81 20.69 -3.90
N GLY A 423 -27.15 21.97 -4.13
CA GLY A 423 -27.91 22.80 -3.18
C GLY A 423 -27.20 23.11 -1.85
N LEU A 424 -25.88 22.94 -1.74
CA LEU A 424 -25.16 23.10 -0.47
C LEU A 424 -25.17 24.52 0.12
N GLY A 425 -25.58 25.54 -0.65
CA GLY A 425 -25.66 26.93 -0.20
C GLY A 425 -24.37 27.41 0.47
N ALA A 426 -24.47 28.01 1.67
CA ALA A 426 -23.31 28.46 2.44
C ALA A 426 -22.41 27.33 2.99
N ALA A 427 -22.87 26.06 3.01
CA ALA A 427 -22.04 24.95 3.48
C ALA A 427 -20.86 24.67 2.52
N VAL A 428 -20.97 25.09 1.25
CA VAL A 428 -19.92 24.91 0.24
C VAL A 428 -18.58 25.57 0.60
N HIS A 429 -18.61 26.66 1.38
CA HIS A 429 -17.37 27.29 1.86
C HIS A 429 -16.67 26.41 2.91
N LYS A 430 -17.42 25.79 3.82
CA LYS A 430 -16.86 24.87 4.83
C LYS A 430 -16.33 23.58 4.20
N ALA A 431 -17.06 23.04 3.21
CA ALA A 431 -16.60 21.93 2.39
C ALA A 431 -15.31 22.28 1.62
N GLY A 432 -15.19 23.50 1.11
CA GLY A 432 -13.98 23.97 0.42
C GLY A 432 -12.78 24.20 1.33
N LEU A 433 -13.00 24.65 2.57
CA LEU A 433 -11.92 24.75 3.56
C LEU A 433 -11.39 23.36 3.91
N TRP A 434 -12.29 22.40 4.16
CA TRP A 434 -11.90 20.99 4.36
C TRP A 434 -11.18 20.40 3.14
N ALA A 435 -11.72 20.59 1.93
CA ALA A 435 -11.17 20.02 0.70
C ALA A 435 -9.80 20.64 0.36
N GLY A 436 -9.63 21.94 0.57
CA GLY A 436 -8.35 22.63 0.39
C GLY A 436 -7.22 22.11 1.29
N ASP A 437 -7.53 21.32 2.32
CA ASP A 437 -6.52 20.69 3.19
C ASP A 437 -6.47 19.16 3.00
N ASN A 438 -7.62 18.50 2.78
CA ASN A 438 -7.75 17.03 2.81
C ASN A 438 -7.99 16.37 1.45
N LEU A 439 -8.46 17.10 0.43
CA LEU A 439 -8.68 16.55 -0.91
C LEU A 439 -7.37 16.63 -1.70
N ILE A 440 -6.65 15.51 -1.79
CA ILE A 440 -5.29 15.47 -2.35
C ILE A 440 -5.26 14.47 -3.54
N PRO A 441 -5.52 14.93 -4.79
CA PRO A 441 -5.70 14.06 -5.96
C PRO A 441 -4.58 13.07 -6.30
N GLU A 442 -3.33 13.36 -5.97
CA GLU A 442 -2.19 12.46 -6.20
C GLU A 442 -1.82 11.59 -4.98
N GLY A 443 -2.61 11.64 -3.90
CA GLY A 443 -2.38 10.90 -2.65
C GLY A 443 -1.76 11.79 -1.56
N PRO A 444 -2.08 11.57 -0.27
CA PRO A 444 -1.70 12.47 0.82
C PRO A 444 -0.23 12.38 1.23
N SER A 445 0.40 11.22 1.09
CA SER A 445 1.83 11.01 1.37
C SER A 445 2.58 10.78 0.05
N PRO A 446 3.87 11.18 -0.05
CA PRO A 446 4.72 10.71 -1.13
C PRO A 446 4.73 9.18 -1.22
N ALA A 447 4.86 8.66 -2.44
CA ALA A 447 5.30 7.28 -2.66
C ALA A 447 6.77 7.15 -2.23
N LEU A 448 7.19 5.93 -1.92
CA LEU A 448 8.55 5.63 -1.48
C LEU A 448 9.06 4.32 -2.10
N ARG A 449 10.37 4.10 -2.07
CA ARG A 449 11.00 2.79 -2.29
C ARG A 449 11.53 2.23 -0.98
N ILE A 450 11.54 0.91 -0.89
CA ILE A 450 12.39 0.16 0.05
C ILE A 450 13.26 -0.78 -0.79
N GLY A 451 14.55 -0.44 -0.89
CA GLY A 451 15.45 -1.02 -1.88
C GLY A 451 15.00 -0.67 -3.30
N SER A 452 14.71 -1.67 -4.12
CA SER A 452 14.22 -1.50 -5.51
C SER A 452 12.71 -1.73 -5.67
N VAL A 453 11.94 -1.83 -4.57
CA VAL A 453 10.49 -2.03 -4.63
C VAL A 453 9.77 -0.72 -4.26
N PRO A 454 8.89 -0.19 -5.14
CA PRO A 454 8.09 1.01 -4.86
C PRO A 454 6.80 0.69 -4.10
N TYR A 455 6.43 1.55 -3.16
CA TYR A 455 5.23 1.48 -2.32
C TYR A 455 4.51 2.83 -2.30
N GLY A 456 3.17 2.78 -2.24
CA GLY A 456 2.33 3.95 -1.97
C GLY A 456 1.84 3.93 -0.53
N LEU A 457 1.96 5.05 0.19
CA LEU A 457 1.40 5.20 1.53
C LEU A 457 -0.04 5.76 1.44
N LEU A 458 -1.01 4.94 1.80
CA LEU A 458 -2.44 5.25 1.72
C LEU A 458 -3.12 5.08 3.09
N PRO A 459 -3.64 6.16 3.71
CA PRO A 459 -4.50 6.03 4.88
C PRO A 459 -5.83 5.40 4.46
N THR A 460 -6.35 4.47 5.25
CA THR A 460 -7.64 3.81 4.97
C THR A 460 -8.55 3.83 6.21
N SER A 461 -9.86 3.80 5.97
CA SER A 461 -10.88 3.79 7.01
C SER A 461 -12.22 3.25 6.47
N SER A 462 -13.10 2.79 7.35
CA SER A 462 -14.42 2.28 6.95
C SER A 462 -15.46 3.39 6.93
N LEU A 463 -15.82 3.86 5.73
CA LEU A 463 -16.88 4.88 5.56
C LEU A 463 -18.26 4.42 6.05
N VAL A 464 -18.56 3.11 5.97
CA VAL A 464 -19.83 2.53 6.43
C VAL A 464 -19.94 2.55 7.96
N HIS A 465 -18.80 2.45 8.65
CA HIS A 465 -18.71 2.49 10.11
C HIS A 465 -18.16 3.84 10.62
N TRP A 466 -18.21 4.88 9.78
CA TRP A 466 -17.66 6.19 10.10
C TRP A 466 -18.40 6.84 11.27
N THR A 467 -17.73 6.85 12.43
CA THR A 467 -18.26 7.44 13.65
C THR A 467 -17.62 8.82 13.85
N PRO A 468 -18.37 9.93 13.69
CA PRO A 468 -17.83 11.27 13.86
C PRO A 468 -17.45 11.52 15.32
N ASP A 469 -16.29 12.14 15.55
CA ASP A 469 -15.99 12.76 16.84
C ASP A 469 -16.68 14.15 16.94
N ASN A 470 -16.79 14.69 18.14
CA ASN A 470 -17.36 16.00 18.46
C ASN A 470 -16.63 17.16 17.76
N ASN A 471 -15.39 16.93 17.32
CA ASN A 471 -14.55 17.89 16.59
C ASN A 471 -14.70 17.77 15.06
N ASP A 472 -15.40 16.75 14.56
CA ASP A 472 -15.47 16.47 13.12
C ASP A 472 -16.45 17.43 12.40
N PRO A 473 -16.18 17.81 11.14
CA PRO A 473 -17.09 18.63 10.36
C PRO A 473 -18.43 17.92 10.14
N ALA A 474 -19.54 18.50 10.59
CA ALA A 474 -20.87 17.88 10.52
C ALA A 474 -21.34 17.46 9.10
N PHE A 475 -20.73 18.00 8.03
CA PHE A 475 -21.04 17.59 6.66
C PHE A 475 -20.41 16.24 6.28
N GLU A 476 -19.35 15.79 6.98
CA GLU A 476 -18.72 14.48 6.74
C GLU A 476 -19.70 13.33 7.00
N VAL A 477 -20.56 13.47 8.02
CA VAL A 477 -21.59 12.48 8.37
C VAL A 477 -22.56 12.24 7.22
N VAL A 478 -22.91 13.30 6.48
CA VAL A 478 -23.80 13.22 5.32
C VAL A 478 -23.06 12.63 4.12
N MET A 479 -21.84 13.11 3.87
CA MET A 479 -21.06 12.72 2.70
C MET A 479 -20.45 11.32 2.79
N ALA A 480 -20.27 10.74 3.97
CA ALA A 480 -19.77 9.37 4.15
C ALA A 480 -20.68 8.31 3.49
N ASP A 481 -22.00 8.40 3.67
CA ASP A 481 -22.97 7.49 3.02
C ASP A 481 -22.99 7.69 1.49
N HIS A 482 -22.90 8.93 1.02
CA HIS A 482 -22.79 9.24 -0.42
C HIS A 482 -21.53 8.62 -1.04
N LEU A 483 -20.37 8.79 -0.39
CA LEU A 483 -19.10 8.23 -0.85
C LEU A 483 -19.07 6.70 -0.76
N ALA A 484 -19.73 6.09 0.23
CA ALA A 484 -19.89 4.64 0.32
C ALA A 484 -20.72 4.07 -0.85
N ARG A 485 -21.82 4.74 -1.22
CA ARG A 485 -22.65 4.38 -2.41
C ARG A 485 -21.91 4.59 -3.72
N LEU A 486 -21.30 5.77 -3.91
CA LEU A 486 -20.50 6.07 -5.11
C LEU A 486 -19.36 5.06 -5.29
N ARG A 487 -18.71 4.62 -4.21
CA ARG A 487 -17.69 3.56 -4.25
C ARG A 487 -18.24 2.21 -4.74
N ALA A 488 -19.47 1.85 -4.36
CA ALA A 488 -20.13 0.64 -4.85
C ALA A 488 -20.49 0.75 -6.34
N ASP A 489 -21.07 1.87 -6.77
CA ASP A 489 -21.41 2.14 -8.18
C ASP A 489 -20.17 2.15 -9.08
N TRP A 490 -19.08 2.81 -8.65
CA TRP A 490 -17.81 2.83 -9.38
C TRP A 490 -17.17 1.44 -9.45
N ARG A 491 -17.24 0.65 -8.37
CA ARG A 491 -16.79 -0.75 -8.38
C ARG A 491 -17.57 -1.57 -9.40
N ALA A 492 -18.90 -1.50 -9.37
CA ALA A 492 -19.75 -2.22 -10.32
C ALA A 492 -19.51 -1.79 -11.78
N ALA A 493 -19.27 -0.50 -12.03
CA ALA A 493 -18.91 0.01 -13.35
C ALA A 493 -17.53 -0.50 -13.82
N ALA A 494 -16.53 -0.54 -12.94
CA ALA A 494 -15.20 -1.08 -13.24
C ALA A 494 -15.23 -2.60 -13.51
N GLU A 495 -15.97 -3.36 -12.71
CA GLU A 495 -16.22 -4.79 -12.92
C GLU A 495 -16.98 -5.05 -14.24
N THR A 496 -17.96 -4.21 -14.58
CA THR A 496 -18.71 -4.28 -15.85
C THR A 496 -17.84 -3.97 -17.08
N ALA A 497 -16.85 -3.09 -16.97
CA ALA A 497 -15.86 -2.88 -18.03
C ALA A 497 -14.96 -4.12 -18.26
N GLY A 498 -14.90 -5.01 -17.27
CA GLY A 498 -14.29 -6.33 -17.33
C GLY A 498 -12.77 -6.32 -17.24
N ASN A 499 -12.22 -7.46 -16.80
CA ASN A 499 -10.79 -7.70 -16.64
C ASN A 499 -10.18 -8.39 -17.88
N VAL A 500 -8.92 -8.82 -17.75
CA VAL A 500 -8.18 -9.57 -18.78
C VAL A 500 -8.61 -11.05 -18.92
N GLU A 501 -9.49 -11.54 -18.05
CA GLU A 501 -9.98 -12.92 -18.12
C GLU A 501 -10.88 -13.09 -19.35
N ASN A 502 -10.58 -14.10 -20.17
CA ASN A 502 -11.23 -14.35 -21.46
C ASN A 502 -11.21 -13.15 -22.42
N ALA A 503 -10.30 -12.18 -22.23
CA ALA A 503 -10.13 -11.05 -23.14
C ALA A 503 -9.49 -11.50 -24.46
N ASP A 504 -10.06 -11.09 -25.59
CA ASP A 504 -9.36 -11.18 -26.88
C ASP A 504 -8.21 -10.16 -26.95
N THR A 505 -7.39 -10.26 -28.00
CA THR A 505 -6.24 -9.37 -28.19
C THR A 505 -6.62 -7.89 -28.23
N ALA A 506 -7.81 -7.54 -28.72
CA ALA A 506 -8.26 -6.15 -28.81
C ALA A 506 -8.68 -5.62 -27.43
N LYS A 507 -9.49 -6.37 -26.66
CA LYS A 507 -9.86 -6.02 -25.28
C LYS A 507 -8.63 -6.01 -24.36
N LEU A 508 -7.70 -6.93 -24.54
CA LEU A 508 -6.45 -6.96 -23.78
C LEU A 508 -5.59 -5.73 -24.06
N LEU A 509 -5.45 -5.33 -25.33
CA LEU A 509 -4.73 -4.10 -25.70
C LEU A 509 -5.45 -2.83 -25.21
N ASP A 510 -6.78 -2.78 -25.28
CA ASP A 510 -7.57 -1.69 -24.70
C ASP A 510 -7.28 -1.54 -23.20
N LEU A 511 -7.50 -2.61 -22.42
CA LEU A 511 -7.29 -2.64 -20.97
C LEU A 511 -5.86 -2.23 -20.59
N LEU A 512 -4.85 -2.76 -21.30
CA LEU A 512 -3.44 -2.42 -21.08
C LEU A 512 -3.05 -1.02 -21.57
N SER A 513 -3.88 -0.39 -22.41
CA SER A 513 -3.66 0.98 -22.86
C SER A 513 -4.22 2.02 -21.88
N ARG A 514 -5.07 1.64 -20.92
CA ARG A 514 -5.67 2.57 -19.95
C ARG A 514 -4.61 3.14 -19.01
N THR A 515 -4.73 4.42 -18.66
CA THR A 515 -3.89 5.12 -17.68
C THR A 515 -4.72 5.62 -16.51
N ALA A 516 -4.09 5.79 -15.34
CA ALA A 516 -4.75 6.30 -14.14
C ALA A 516 -5.19 7.78 -14.22
N SER A 517 -4.76 8.49 -15.27
CA SER A 517 -5.16 9.87 -15.58
C SER A 517 -5.65 10.01 -17.02
N SER A 518 -6.50 11.01 -17.26
CA SER A 518 -7.06 11.31 -18.57
C SER A 518 -6.00 11.83 -19.54
N ARG A 519 -5.93 11.21 -20.74
CA ARG A 519 -5.04 11.63 -21.84
C ARG A 519 -5.59 12.78 -22.67
N GLN A 520 -6.91 12.94 -22.70
CA GLN A 520 -7.62 13.91 -23.53
C GLN A 520 -8.80 14.46 -22.72
N TYR A 521 -9.12 15.72 -22.96
CA TYR A 521 -10.25 16.40 -22.34
C TYR A 521 -11.18 16.89 -23.45
N ALA A 522 -12.49 16.82 -23.20
CA ALA A 522 -13.52 17.33 -24.09
C ALA A 522 -14.51 18.18 -23.29
N TRP A 523 -15.08 19.19 -23.94
CA TRP A 523 -16.01 20.15 -23.33
C TRP A 523 -17.35 20.17 -24.08
N ARG A 524 -18.39 20.68 -23.41
CA ARG A 524 -19.74 20.89 -23.97
C ARG A 524 -20.32 22.17 -23.36
N ASN A 525 -21.19 22.86 -24.11
CA ASN A 525 -21.94 23.98 -23.56
C ASN A 525 -23.05 23.46 -22.64
N MET A 526 -22.94 23.71 -21.35
CA MET A 526 -24.03 23.51 -20.39
C MET A 526 -24.83 24.80 -20.19
N THR A 527 -26.14 24.66 -20.02
CA THR A 527 -27.06 25.78 -19.77
C THR A 527 -28.19 25.25 -18.88
N SER A 528 -28.67 26.04 -17.93
CA SER A 528 -29.76 25.60 -17.06
C SER A 528 -31.12 25.70 -17.76
N LEU A 529 -32.03 24.79 -17.41
CA LEU A 529 -33.37 24.76 -17.99
C LEU A 529 -34.15 26.04 -17.66
N GLU A 530 -33.93 26.62 -16.47
CA GLU A 530 -34.53 27.88 -16.03
C GLU A 530 -33.98 29.08 -16.81
N GLN A 531 -32.73 29.05 -17.26
CA GLN A 531 -32.17 30.04 -18.20
C GLN A 531 -32.89 29.94 -19.56
N LEU A 532 -32.99 28.73 -20.13
CA LEU A 532 -33.63 28.50 -21.43
C LEU A 532 -35.12 28.85 -21.41
N LEU A 533 -35.87 28.35 -20.44
CA LEU A 533 -37.31 28.57 -20.34
C LEU A 533 -37.64 30.01 -19.93
N GLY A 534 -36.77 30.71 -19.18
CA GLY A 534 -36.89 32.14 -18.93
C GLY A 534 -36.88 32.98 -20.22
N VAL A 535 -36.09 32.59 -21.22
CA VAL A 535 -36.05 33.24 -22.54
C VAL A 535 -37.26 32.87 -23.40
N PHE A 536 -37.77 31.64 -23.30
CA PHE A 536 -38.90 31.17 -24.13
C PHE A 536 -40.31 31.49 -23.60
N LEU A 537 -40.51 31.64 -22.28
CA LEU A 537 -41.84 31.59 -21.65
C LEU A 537 -42.31 32.90 -20.99
N GLY A 538 -41.88 34.06 -21.50
CA GLY A 538 -42.23 35.40 -21.01
C GLY A 538 -43.72 35.83 -21.08
N GLY A 539 -44.69 34.93 -20.85
CA GLY A 539 -46.08 35.36 -20.60
C GLY A 539 -47.25 34.36 -20.70
N ALA A 540 -47.08 33.04 -20.90
CA ALA A 540 -48.24 32.19 -21.25
C ALA A 540 -48.36 30.73 -20.73
N PHE A 541 -47.28 29.96 -20.50
CA PHE A 541 -47.41 28.50 -20.32
C PHE A 541 -46.54 27.89 -19.20
N GLY A 542 -47.02 27.88 -17.96
CA GLY A 542 -46.38 27.16 -16.85
C GLY A 542 -46.29 25.64 -17.08
N PHE A 543 -47.33 25.05 -17.69
CA PHE A 543 -47.41 23.62 -18.06
C PHE A 543 -46.18 23.09 -18.84
N VAL A 544 -45.49 23.95 -19.59
CA VAL A 544 -44.30 23.60 -20.37
C VAL A 544 -43.03 23.56 -19.51
N TYR A 545 -43.01 24.29 -18.39
CA TYR A 545 -41.93 24.19 -17.39
C TYR A 545 -42.03 22.86 -16.64
N ASP A 546 -43.22 22.53 -16.11
CA ASP A 546 -43.47 21.29 -15.36
C ASP A 546 -43.04 20.05 -16.19
N HIS A 547 -43.51 19.94 -17.45
CA HIS A 547 -43.15 18.83 -18.35
C HIS A 547 -41.66 18.79 -18.73
N ALA A 548 -40.95 19.91 -18.65
CA ALA A 548 -39.52 19.97 -18.95
C ALA A 548 -38.66 19.61 -17.73
N ILE A 549 -39.17 19.86 -16.51
CA ILE A 549 -38.61 19.33 -15.26
C ILE A 549 -38.86 17.83 -15.19
N ASP A 550 -40.09 17.33 -15.41
CA ASP A 550 -40.41 15.90 -15.48
C ASP A 550 -39.45 15.14 -16.42
N TRP A 551 -39.23 15.69 -17.62
CA TRP A 551 -38.30 15.15 -18.62
C TRP A 551 -36.82 15.21 -18.20
N TRP A 552 -36.43 16.23 -17.44
CA TRP A 552 -35.08 16.34 -16.90
C TRP A 552 -34.87 15.34 -15.75
N GLU A 553 -35.85 15.17 -14.87
CA GLU A 553 -35.81 14.19 -13.77
C GLU A 553 -35.73 12.75 -14.30
N ASP A 554 -36.50 12.40 -15.34
CA ASP A 554 -36.39 11.11 -16.04
C ASP A 554 -34.94 10.85 -16.53
N LEU A 555 -34.29 11.88 -17.11
CA LEU A 555 -32.90 11.79 -17.61
C LEU A 555 -31.84 11.83 -16.50
N ALA A 556 -32.10 12.55 -15.41
CA ALA A 556 -31.24 12.69 -14.25
C ALA A 556 -31.51 11.65 -13.16
N SER A 557 -32.38 10.67 -13.42
CA SER A 557 -32.87 9.67 -12.47
C SER A 557 -31.78 8.85 -11.75
N VAL A 558 -30.60 8.68 -12.35
CA VAL A 558 -29.44 8.06 -11.69
C VAL A 558 -28.81 9.04 -10.67
N PRO A 559 -28.34 10.25 -11.03
CA PRO A 559 -27.98 11.28 -10.06
C PRO A 559 -29.03 11.54 -8.96
N LEU A 560 -30.32 11.60 -9.31
CA LEU A 560 -31.44 11.84 -8.38
C LEU A 560 -31.79 10.64 -7.49
N SER A 561 -31.14 9.49 -7.68
CA SER A 561 -31.22 8.38 -6.71
C SER A 561 -30.41 8.65 -5.43
N TYR A 562 -29.50 9.62 -5.49
CA TYR A 562 -28.83 10.22 -4.33
C TYR A 562 -29.70 11.36 -3.77
N PRO A 563 -29.70 11.63 -2.44
CA PRO A 563 -30.54 12.65 -1.82
C PRO A 563 -29.99 14.08 -2.04
N ILE A 564 -29.99 14.52 -3.30
CA ILE A 564 -29.57 15.84 -3.77
C ILE A 564 -30.79 16.70 -4.14
N ASP A 565 -30.72 18.02 -3.92
CA ASP A 565 -31.80 18.97 -4.22
C ASP A 565 -31.32 20.04 -5.23
N PRO A 566 -31.50 19.82 -6.55
CA PRO A 566 -30.89 20.65 -7.58
C PRO A 566 -31.53 22.03 -7.67
N GLN A 567 -30.77 23.06 -7.30
CA GLN A 567 -31.20 24.46 -7.41
C GLN A 567 -31.19 24.97 -8.87
N ARG A 568 -30.53 24.24 -9.78
CA ARG A 568 -30.47 24.48 -11.23
C ARG A 568 -30.41 23.21 -12.06
N HIS A 569 -31.29 23.10 -13.03
CA HIS A 569 -31.47 21.91 -13.88
C HIS A 569 -30.62 22.03 -15.16
N PHE A 570 -29.32 21.72 -15.08
CA PHE A 570 -28.41 21.88 -16.23
C PHE A 570 -28.64 20.82 -17.32
N ILE A 571 -28.64 21.27 -18.59
CA ILE A 571 -28.58 20.40 -19.78
C ILE A 571 -27.34 20.70 -20.62
N ALA A 572 -26.75 19.66 -21.21
CA ALA A 572 -25.61 19.77 -22.12
C ALA A 572 -26.08 19.83 -23.59
N SER A 573 -25.71 20.92 -24.27
CA SER A 573 -26.02 21.17 -25.69
C SER A 573 -24.85 20.80 -26.60
N GLY A 574 -25.16 20.37 -27.83
CA GLY A 574 -24.16 19.93 -28.81
C GLY A 574 -23.46 18.61 -28.46
N TRP A 575 -22.54 18.21 -29.33
CA TRP A 575 -21.67 17.05 -29.12
C TRP A 575 -20.43 17.43 -28.28
N PRO A 576 -19.79 16.49 -27.56
CA PRO A 576 -18.44 16.71 -27.01
C PRO A 576 -17.50 17.29 -28.07
N GLN A 577 -16.76 18.33 -27.71
CA GLN A 577 -15.72 18.93 -28.54
C GLN A 577 -14.38 18.75 -27.84
N ASP A 578 -13.35 18.29 -28.55
CA ASP A 578 -12.01 18.15 -27.99
C ASP A 578 -11.47 19.51 -27.51
N LEU A 579 -10.74 19.51 -26.40
CA LEU A 579 -10.12 20.70 -25.83
C LEU A 579 -8.93 21.14 -26.69
N ALA A 580 -9.20 21.95 -27.71
CA ALA A 580 -8.20 22.49 -28.63
C ALA A 580 -7.36 23.66 -28.06
N ILE A 581 -7.05 23.62 -26.76
CA ILE A 581 -6.16 24.58 -26.07
C ILE A 581 -5.24 23.84 -25.09
N PRO A 582 -4.00 24.32 -24.86
CA PRO A 582 -3.14 23.87 -23.77
C PRO A 582 -3.82 23.82 -22.39
N LEU A 583 -3.37 22.89 -21.54
CA LEU A 583 -3.87 22.76 -20.17
C LEU A 583 -3.26 23.81 -19.23
N VAL A 584 -1.93 23.98 -19.24
CA VAL A 584 -1.21 24.87 -18.31
C VAL A 584 -0.54 26.04 -19.04
N MET A 585 0.43 25.77 -19.93
CA MET A 585 1.18 26.83 -20.62
C MET A 585 0.43 27.33 -21.87
N PRO A 586 -0.04 28.60 -21.90
CA PRO A 586 -0.61 29.18 -23.12
C PRO A 586 0.46 29.41 -24.21
N ASP A 587 0.07 29.28 -25.49
CA ASP A 587 0.94 29.57 -26.64
C ASP A 587 0.71 30.98 -27.24
N ASN A 588 -0.36 31.68 -26.83
CA ASN A 588 -0.81 32.92 -27.44
C ASN A 588 -0.44 34.22 -26.67
N LEU A 589 0.54 34.17 -25.75
CA LEU A 589 0.88 35.34 -24.91
C LEU A 589 1.54 36.49 -25.69
N PRO A 590 1.35 37.75 -25.22
CA PRO A 590 2.08 38.90 -25.75
C PRO A 590 3.61 38.75 -25.61
N PRO A 591 4.42 39.23 -26.58
CA PRO A 591 5.87 39.11 -26.51
C PRO A 591 6.47 39.77 -25.26
N GLY A 592 7.14 38.97 -24.42
CA GLY A 592 7.77 39.41 -23.18
C GLY A 592 6.93 39.23 -21.91
N VAL A 593 5.71 38.70 -22.01
CA VAL A 593 4.89 38.28 -20.86
C VAL A 593 5.12 36.78 -20.61
N SER A 594 5.51 36.42 -19.38
CA SER A 594 5.66 35.01 -18.96
C SER A 594 4.40 34.45 -18.31
N PHE A 595 4.36 33.12 -18.12
CA PHE A 595 3.29 32.44 -17.40
C PHE A 595 3.13 32.96 -15.95
N THR A 596 4.24 33.15 -15.24
CA THR A 596 4.29 33.74 -13.89
C THR A 596 3.72 35.16 -13.88
N ASP A 597 4.03 36.00 -14.88
CA ASP A 597 3.46 37.36 -14.98
C ASP A 597 1.94 37.33 -15.15
N VAL A 598 1.38 36.38 -15.89
CA VAL A 598 -0.08 36.26 -16.06
C VAL A 598 -0.78 35.85 -14.76
N ILE A 599 -0.18 34.94 -13.99
CA ILE A 599 -0.74 34.56 -12.68
C ILE A 599 -0.64 35.71 -11.69
N GLU A 600 0.49 36.44 -11.66
CA GLU A 600 0.64 37.63 -10.82
C GLU A 600 -0.33 38.75 -11.21
N MET A 601 -0.59 38.97 -12.50
CA MET A 601 -1.64 39.89 -12.95
C MET A 601 -3.03 39.47 -12.45
N ILE A 602 -3.39 38.18 -12.53
CA ILE A 602 -4.67 37.65 -11.99
C ILE A 602 -4.72 37.77 -10.46
N ARG A 603 -3.60 37.60 -9.76
CA ARG A 603 -3.54 37.73 -8.30
C ARG A 603 -3.70 39.20 -7.87
N GLN A 604 -2.93 40.11 -8.46
CA GLN A 604 -2.83 41.52 -8.06
C GLN A 604 -3.97 42.42 -8.57
N THR A 605 -4.60 42.09 -9.70
CA THR A 605 -5.68 42.92 -10.29
C THR A 605 -6.95 42.88 -9.43
N TYR A 606 -7.66 44.02 -9.36
CA TYR A 606 -8.94 44.14 -8.65
C TYR A 606 -10.01 43.21 -9.28
N PRO A 607 -10.76 42.43 -8.49
CA PRO A 607 -11.72 41.46 -9.04
C PRO A 607 -12.77 42.04 -10.00
N GLY A 608 -13.19 43.29 -9.81
CA GLY A 608 -14.05 43.99 -10.77
C GLY A 608 -13.42 44.13 -12.15
N GLN A 609 -12.14 44.50 -12.24
CA GLN A 609 -11.38 44.68 -13.49
C GLN A 609 -11.10 43.35 -14.22
N LEU A 610 -11.16 42.22 -13.49
CA LEU A 610 -11.15 40.88 -14.06
C LEU A 610 -12.54 40.48 -14.58
N ALA A 611 -13.61 40.90 -13.89
CA ALA A 611 -14.98 40.56 -14.22
C ALA A 611 -15.57 41.38 -15.38
N ASP A 612 -15.13 42.63 -15.57
CA ASP A 612 -15.55 43.50 -16.67
C ASP A 612 -14.62 43.50 -17.89
N GLY A 613 -13.53 42.75 -17.84
CA GLY A 613 -12.59 42.61 -18.95
C GLY A 613 -11.57 43.73 -19.08
N THR A 614 -11.49 44.68 -18.14
CA THR A 614 -10.47 45.76 -18.17
C THR A 614 -9.05 45.19 -18.34
N LEU A 615 -8.66 44.17 -17.56
CA LEU A 615 -7.34 43.55 -17.71
C LEU A 615 -7.18 42.83 -19.07
N LEU A 616 -8.25 42.24 -19.60
CA LEU A 616 -8.24 41.54 -20.89
C LEU A 616 -7.97 42.52 -22.05
N HIS A 617 -8.54 43.72 -21.95
CA HIS A 617 -8.30 44.81 -22.89
C HIS A 617 -6.89 45.39 -22.74
N GLU A 618 -6.51 45.80 -21.52
CA GLU A 618 -5.27 46.54 -21.26
C GLU A 618 -3.99 45.70 -21.42
N ALA A 619 -4.01 44.41 -21.04
CA ALA A 619 -2.83 43.55 -21.06
C ALA A 619 -2.79 42.54 -22.22
N PHE A 620 -3.93 42.23 -22.86
CA PHE A 620 -4.03 41.10 -23.80
C PHE A 620 -4.71 41.41 -25.16
N ASP A 621 -4.97 42.68 -25.51
CA ASP A 621 -5.52 43.07 -26.82
C ASP A 621 -6.82 42.29 -27.16
N ASP A 622 -7.71 42.23 -26.16
CA ASP A 622 -9.00 41.53 -26.11
C ASP A 622 -8.93 40.00 -26.35
N LYS A 623 -7.74 39.37 -26.26
CA LYS A 623 -7.52 37.94 -26.54
C LYS A 623 -7.22 37.15 -25.27
N MET A 624 -8.19 36.34 -24.83
CA MET A 624 -8.03 35.53 -23.61
C MET A 624 -6.88 34.51 -23.77
N PRO A 625 -5.89 34.47 -22.85
CA PRO A 625 -4.84 33.46 -22.85
C PRO A 625 -5.37 32.04 -23.06
N ASN A 626 -4.78 31.26 -23.96
CA ASN A 626 -5.31 29.94 -24.36
C ASN A 626 -4.80 28.80 -23.47
N SER A 627 -4.87 28.99 -22.16
CA SER A 627 -4.64 27.93 -21.16
C SER A 627 -5.92 27.66 -20.39
N LEU A 628 -6.28 26.39 -20.23
CA LEU A 628 -7.44 26.01 -19.41
C LEU A 628 -7.22 26.44 -17.94
N LEU A 629 -6.04 26.20 -17.38
CA LEU A 629 -5.70 26.59 -16.01
C LEU A 629 -5.86 28.11 -15.82
N ILE A 630 -5.28 28.93 -16.71
CA ILE A 630 -5.37 30.40 -16.60
C ILE A 630 -6.82 30.89 -16.67
N ARG A 631 -7.65 30.30 -17.55
CA ARG A 631 -9.08 30.64 -17.66
C ARG A 631 -9.86 30.25 -16.41
N LEU A 632 -9.59 29.08 -15.83
CA LEU A 632 -10.21 28.64 -14.59
C LEU A 632 -9.75 29.47 -13.38
N LEU A 633 -8.47 29.84 -13.28
CA LEU A 633 -7.95 30.70 -12.22
C LEU A 633 -8.54 32.11 -12.29
N TRP A 634 -8.67 32.70 -13.48
CA TRP A 634 -9.34 33.99 -13.68
C TRP A 634 -10.82 33.93 -13.27
N ALA A 635 -11.54 32.88 -13.68
CA ALA A 635 -12.93 32.68 -13.27
C ALA A 635 -13.06 32.45 -11.75
N ALA A 636 -12.17 31.66 -11.14
CA ALA A 636 -12.16 31.40 -9.70
C ALA A 636 -11.88 32.67 -8.88
N ARG A 637 -10.96 33.51 -9.35
CA ARG A 637 -10.62 34.81 -8.77
C ARG A 637 -11.82 35.76 -8.72
N VAL A 638 -12.63 35.79 -9.78
CA VAL A 638 -13.89 36.55 -9.88
C VAL A 638 -14.99 35.93 -9.00
N MET A 639 -15.18 34.61 -9.08
CA MET A 639 -16.22 33.89 -8.33
C MET A 639 -16.01 33.97 -6.81
N ALA A 640 -14.77 33.84 -6.32
CA ALA A 640 -14.46 33.97 -4.90
C ALA A 640 -14.75 35.39 -4.37
N ALA A 641 -14.44 36.43 -5.15
CA ALA A 641 -14.73 37.81 -4.78
C ALA A 641 -16.24 38.07 -4.68
N ALA A 642 -17.01 37.60 -5.66
CA ALA A 642 -18.47 37.69 -5.64
C ALA A 642 -19.09 36.89 -4.48
N GLU A 643 -18.62 35.67 -4.18
CA GLU A 643 -19.13 34.89 -3.04
C GLU A 643 -18.85 35.53 -1.68
N VAL A 644 -17.72 36.25 -1.49
CA VAL A 644 -17.53 37.07 -0.29
C VAL A 644 -18.61 38.15 -0.17
N VAL A 645 -18.88 38.86 -1.27
CA VAL A 645 -19.90 39.92 -1.29
C VAL A 645 -21.30 39.35 -1.06
N ARG A 646 -21.63 38.20 -1.64
CA ARG A 646 -22.90 37.49 -1.41
C ARG A 646 -23.02 37.00 0.03
N ALA A 647 -21.95 36.47 0.63
CA ALA A 647 -21.92 36.07 2.03
C ALA A 647 -22.17 37.26 3.00
N THR A 648 -21.67 38.47 2.69
CA THR A 648 -22.00 39.67 3.52
C THR A 648 -23.47 40.09 3.48
N ARG A 649 -24.25 39.56 2.53
CA ARG A 649 -25.69 39.81 2.36
C ARG A 649 -26.55 38.60 2.75
N GLU A 650 -25.93 37.55 3.31
CA GLU A 650 -26.56 36.26 3.63
C GLU A 650 -27.17 35.54 2.40
N ASP A 651 -26.66 35.83 1.19
CA ASP A 651 -27.14 35.20 -0.05
C ASP A 651 -26.52 33.81 -0.28
N VAL A 652 -27.31 32.80 0.06
CA VAL A 652 -26.98 31.38 -0.07
C VAL A 652 -27.46 30.74 -1.38
N GLY A 653 -28.10 31.50 -2.28
CA GLY A 653 -28.67 30.96 -3.52
C GLY A 653 -27.62 30.53 -4.57
N PRO A 654 -28.05 29.91 -5.69
CA PRO A 654 -27.14 29.52 -6.76
C PRO A 654 -26.31 30.69 -7.29
N MET A 655 -25.11 30.38 -7.77
CA MET A 655 -24.06 31.30 -8.19
C MET A 655 -24.19 31.75 -9.64
N MET A 656 -24.49 30.83 -10.56
CA MET A 656 -24.78 31.23 -11.94
C MET A 656 -26.16 31.90 -11.98
N GLU A 657 -26.27 33.05 -12.65
CA GLU A 657 -27.53 33.79 -12.75
C GLU A 657 -28.46 33.25 -13.84
N HIS A 658 -29.68 33.81 -13.96
CA HIS A 658 -30.52 33.63 -15.14
C HIS A 658 -29.97 34.50 -16.30
N LEU A 659 -30.29 34.17 -17.55
CA LEU A 659 -29.71 34.84 -18.72
C LEU A 659 -30.00 36.35 -18.75
N SER A 660 -28.98 37.15 -18.45
CA SER A 660 -28.92 38.59 -18.79
C SER A 660 -28.93 38.79 -20.32
N LEU A 661 -29.38 39.97 -20.78
CA LEU A 661 -29.25 40.33 -22.20
C LEU A 661 -27.75 40.50 -22.58
N PRO A 662 -27.37 40.37 -23.87
CA PRO A 662 -25.97 40.41 -24.29
C PRO A 662 -25.19 41.68 -23.93
N ASP A 663 -25.89 42.79 -23.67
CA ASP A 663 -25.32 44.10 -23.29
C ASP A 663 -25.52 44.43 -21.78
N GLU A 664 -26.03 43.49 -20.97
CA GLU A 664 -26.30 43.70 -19.54
C GLU A 664 -25.19 43.13 -18.63
N VAL A 665 -24.77 43.95 -17.65
CA VAL A 665 -23.77 43.58 -16.64
C VAL A 665 -24.30 42.47 -15.75
N THR A 666 -23.71 41.28 -15.79
CA THR A 666 -24.16 40.10 -15.01
C THR A 666 -24.13 40.35 -13.50
N GLN A 667 -24.98 39.68 -12.72
CA GLN A 667 -24.96 39.76 -11.25
C GLN A 667 -23.61 39.32 -10.66
N LEU A 668 -22.98 38.29 -11.25
CA LEU A 668 -21.64 37.84 -10.90
C LEU A 668 -20.61 38.97 -11.06
N GLN A 669 -20.67 39.70 -12.18
CA GLN A 669 -19.82 40.86 -12.44
C GLN A 669 -20.14 42.03 -11.49
N ARG A 670 -21.42 42.32 -11.22
CA ARG A 670 -21.84 43.35 -10.25
C ARG A 670 -21.30 43.06 -8.85
N ASP A 671 -21.35 41.82 -8.40
CA ASP A 671 -20.85 41.45 -7.06
C ASP A 671 -19.32 41.40 -6.99
N ALA A 672 -18.63 40.96 -8.04
CA ALA A 672 -17.18 41.07 -8.13
C ALA A 672 -16.69 42.53 -8.20
N GLN A 673 -17.46 43.43 -8.83
CA GLN A 673 -17.19 44.88 -8.84
C GLN A 673 -17.48 45.56 -7.49
N MET A 674 -18.31 44.96 -6.62
CA MET A 674 -18.61 45.44 -5.27
C MET A 674 -17.70 44.85 -4.18
N PHE A 675 -16.71 44.02 -4.54
CA PHE A 675 -15.71 43.49 -3.61
C PHE A 675 -14.68 44.57 -3.25
N ASP A 676 -14.80 45.19 -2.08
CA ASP A 676 -13.89 46.24 -1.60
C ASP A 676 -13.06 45.78 -0.39
N VAL A 677 -13.72 45.48 0.73
CA VAL A 677 -13.08 45.03 1.98
C VAL A 677 -13.39 43.56 2.25
N LEU A 678 -12.36 42.77 2.56
CA LEU A 678 -12.47 41.39 2.99
C LEU A 678 -12.93 41.30 4.47
N PRO A 679 -14.13 40.74 4.79
CA PRO A 679 -14.60 40.65 6.17
C PRO A 679 -13.96 39.47 6.91
N PRO A 680 -13.44 39.65 8.14
CA PRO A 680 -12.88 38.55 8.93
C PRO A 680 -13.98 37.61 9.46
N GLY A 681 -13.69 36.30 9.53
CA GLY A 681 -14.58 35.30 10.11
C GLY A 681 -15.71 34.78 9.20
N LEU A 682 -15.72 35.16 7.92
CA LEU A 682 -16.55 34.51 6.91
C LEU A 682 -15.74 33.43 6.18
N ALA A 683 -16.25 32.20 6.13
CA ALA A 683 -15.59 31.11 5.41
C ALA A 683 -15.37 31.40 3.91
N ALA A 684 -16.20 32.24 3.28
CA ALA A 684 -15.98 32.72 1.92
C ALA A 684 -14.72 33.59 1.80
N SER A 685 -14.39 34.38 2.84
CA SER A 685 -13.17 35.17 2.90
C SER A 685 -11.92 34.31 3.13
N ASP A 686 -12.04 33.26 3.93
CA ASP A 686 -10.96 32.30 4.16
C ASP A 686 -10.64 31.51 2.87
N ILE A 687 -11.66 31.15 2.07
CA ILE A 687 -11.51 30.60 0.72
C ILE A 687 -10.80 31.60 -0.21
N TYR A 688 -11.20 32.88 -0.19
CA TYR A 688 -10.58 33.94 -0.99
C TYR A 688 -9.08 34.11 -0.65
N LEU A 689 -8.71 34.08 0.64
CA LEU A 689 -7.31 34.16 1.08
C LEU A 689 -6.50 32.95 0.62
N ARG A 690 -7.01 31.73 0.87
CA ARG A 690 -6.35 30.49 0.42
C ARG A 690 -6.15 30.44 -1.10
N LEU A 691 -7.05 31.06 -1.87
CA LEU A 691 -6.89 31.23 -3.32
C LEU A 691 -5.77 32.24 -3.66
N GLN A 692 -5.60 33.33 -2.91
CA GLN A 692 -4.48 34.27 -3.11
C GLN A 692 -3.13 33.62 -2.83
N ASP A 693 -3.02 32.91 -1.72
CA ASP A 693 -1.77 32.23 -1.32
C ASP A 693 -1.42 31.11 -2.31
N ALA A 694 -2.43 30.33 -2.73
CA ALA A 694 -2.27 29.30 -3.74
C ALA A 694 -1.88 29.83 -5.13
N LEU A 695 -2.40 31.00 -5.55
CA LEU A 695 -1.99 31.63 -6.82
C LEU A 695 -0.48 31.94 -6.82
N GLN A 696 0.07 32.45 -5.71
CA GLN A 696 1.51 32.69 -5.61
C GLN A 696 2.30 31.38 -5.75
N ALA A 697 1.94 30.33 -4.99
CA ALA A 697 2.62 29.05 -5.07
C ALA A 697 2.54 28.41 -6.48
N ILE A 698 1.41 28.57 -7.17
CA ILE A 698 1.24 28.12 -8.56
C ILE A 698 2.13 28.92 -9.53
N ALA A 699 2.34 30.23 -9.29
CA ALA A 699 3.22 31.08 -10.10
C ALA A 699 4.71 30.71 -9.98
N GLU A 700 5.10 30.13 -8.84
CA GLU A 700 6.45 29.67 -8.51
C GLU A 700 6.72 28.19 -8.91
N THR A 701 5.69 27.42 -9.28
CA THR A 701 5.80 25.98 -9.58
C THR A 701 6.21 25.70 -11.04
N PRO A 702 7.12 24.74 -11.32
CA PRO A 702 7.42 24.24 -12.68
C PRO A 702 6.19 23.74 -13.46
N VAL A 703 6.18 24.04 -14.76
CA VAL A 703 5.05 23.80 -15.67
C VAL A 703 4.74 22.31 -15.82
N GLU A 704 5.77 21.47 -15.79
CA GLU A 704 5.69 20.02 -15.94
C GLU A 704 5.00 19.36 -14.74
N LEU A 705 5.25 19.89 -13.54
CA LEU A 705 4.59 19.45 -12.30
C LEU A 705 3.15 19.93 -12.26
N LEU A 706 2.90 21.18 -12.66
CA LEU A 706 1.55 21.73 -12.83
C LEU A 706 0.72 20.91 -13.84
N GLU A 707 1.31 20.56 -14.99
CA GLU A 707 0.68 19.72 -16.02
C GLU A 707 0.28 18.34 -15.50
N ARG A 708 1.04 17.76 -14.55
CA ARG A 708 0.73 16.46 -13.93
C ARG A 708 -0.39 16.60 -12.90
N ALA A 709 -0.20 17.47 -11.90
CA ALA A 709 -1.13 17.64 -10.80
C ALA A 709 -2.48 18.23 -11.24
N PHE A 710 -2.50 19.16 -12.21
CA PHE A 710 -3.74 19.74 -12.74
C PHE A 710 -4.61 18.69 -13.46
N LYS A 711 -4.01 17.69 -14.13
CA LYS A 711 -4.77 16.56 -14.70
C LYS A 711 -5.43 15.75 -13.60
N ALA A 712 -4.71 15.43 -12.52
CA ALA A 712 -5.28 14.72 -11.37
C ALA A 712 -6.43 15.51 -10.70
N VAL A 713 -6.28 16.84 -10.58
CA VAL A 713 -7.30 17.76 -10.05
C VAL A 713 -8.55 17.80 -10.94
N LEU A 714 -8.40 17.89 -12.27
CA LEU A 714 -9.52 17.81 -13.21
C LEU A 714 -10.22 16.45 -13.16
N ASP A 715 -9.45 15.34 -13.15
CA ASP A 715 -10.01 13.99 -13.02
C ASP A 715 -10.81 13.84 -11.70
N THR A 716 -10.38 14.47 -10.60
CA THR A 716 -11.08 14.52 -9.30
C THR A 716 -12.33 15.42 -9.30
N ALA A 717 -12.42 16.38 -10.23
CA ALA A 717 -13.62 17.18 -10.45
C ALA A 717 -14.64 16.48 -11.36
N ILE A 718 -14.20 15.56 -12.21
CA ILE A 718 -15.05 14.92 -13.24
C ILE A 718 -15.51 13.51 -12.83
N TYR A 719 -14.64 12.65 -12.29
CA TYR A 719 -14.98 11.25 -12.01
C TYR A 719 -14.19 10.52 -10.90
N ARG A 720 -13.04 11.03 -10.42
CA ARG A 720 -12.27 10.35 -9.36
C ARG A 720 -12.83 10.63 -7.97
N ILE A 721 -13.51 9.63 -7.42
CA ILE A 721 -14.02 9.62 -6.03
C ILE A 721 -12.97 9.18 -5.00
N ASP A 722 -11.88 8.55 -5.43
CA ASP A 722 -10.87 7.98 -4.55
C ASP A 722 -10.10 9.02 -3.69
N PRO A 723 -9.84 10.27 -4.12
CA PRO A 723 -9.24 11.28 -3.26
C PRO A 723 -10.21 11.78 -2.19
N TRP A 724 -11.52 11.81 -2.49
CA TRP A 724 -12.56 12.17 -1.52
C TRP A 724 -12.65 11.13 -0.40
N ILE A 725 -12.60 9.83 -0.75
CA ILE A 725 -12.58 8.72 0.22
C ILE A 725 -11.28 8.75 1.05
N THR A 726 -10.14 9.01 0.41
CA THR A 726 -8.83 9.06 1.08
C THR A 726 -8.72 10.25 2.03
N GLY A 727 -9.32 11.41 1.69
CA GLY A 727 -9.28 12.63 2.52
C GLY A 727 -9.91 12.47 3.91
N TYR A 728 -10.90 11.61 4.08
CA TYR A 728 -11.47 11.28 5.40
C TYR A 728 -10.45 10.53 6.25
N SER A 729 -9.87 9.48 5.66
CA SER A 729 -8.86 8.65 6.30
C SER A 729 -7.61 9.46 6.64
N TRP A 730 -7.23 10.41 5.76
CA TRP A 730 -6.14 11.35 6.00
C TRP A 730 -6.43 12.32 7.15
N ARG A 731 -7.57 13.04 7.14
CA ARG A 731 -7.91 13.96 8.23
C ARG A 731 -7.95 13.26 9.59
N ARG A 732 -8.51 12.04 9.62
CA ARG A 732 -8.57 11.25 10.86
C ARG A 732 -7.17 10.78 11.28
N LEU A 733 -6.29 10.41 10.34
CA LEU A 733 -4.89 10.09 10.65
C LEU A 733 -4.15 11.30 11.25
N GLU A 734 -4.25 12.49 10.64
CA GLU A 734 -3.68 13.73 11.21
C GLU A 734 -4.23 13.99 12.62
N ALA A 735 -5.54 13.92 12.81
CA ALA A 735 -6.17 14.14 14.12
C ALA A 735 -5.79 13.08 15.18
N LEU A 736 -5.43 11.85 14.78
CA LEU A 736 -4.92 10.81 15.68
C LEU A 736 -3.43 11.02 16.01
N ILE A 737 -2.64 11.49 15.05
CA ILE A 737 -1.23 11.86 15.23
C ILE A 737 -1.10 13.06 16.18
N ASP A 738 -1.91 14.11 16.00
CA ASP A 738 -1.96 15.28 16.89
C ASP A 738 -2.34 14.90 18.34
N GLN A 739 -3.20 13.88 18.50
CA GLN A 739 -3.57 13.30 19.80
C GLN A 739 -2.51 12.32 20.36
N LYS A 740 -1.47 12.00 19.59
CA LYS A 740 -0.34 11.12 19.95
C LYS A 740 -0.75 9.69 20.31
N TYR A 741 -1.70 9.13 19.56
CA TYR A 741 -1.99 7.70 19.67
C TYR A 741 -0.79 6.85 19.18
N PRO A 742 -0.45 5.75 19.87
CA PRO A 742 0.66 4.88 19.48
C PRO A 742 0.51 4.30 18.07
N MET A 743 1.61 4.13 17.35
CA MET A 743 1.64 3.37 16.11
C MET A 743 2.08 1.93 16.36
N GLN A 744 1.52 0.98 15.61
CA GLN A 744 1.86 -0.44 15.67
C GLN A 744 2.02 -1.01 14.27
N LEU A 745 3.04 -1.84 14.05
CA LEU A 745 3.20 -2.58 12.81
C LEU A 745 2.16 -3.70 12.68
N GLY A 746 1.91 -4.12 11.45
CA GLY A 746 1.12 -5.31 11.14
C GLY A 746 1.35 -5.75 9.71
N ILE A 747 0.56 -6.73 9.25
CA ILE A 747 0.62 -7.25 7.89
C ILE A 747 -0.74 -7.25 7.20
N TYR A 748 -0.73 -7.13 5.88
CA TYR A 748 -1.89 -7.31 5.01
C TYR A 748 -1.53 -8.00 3.70
N GLY A 749 -2.43 -8.85 3.19
CA GLY A 749 -2.35 -9.40 1.84
C GLY A 749 -3.70 -9.98 1.44
N TRP A 750 -3.99 -10.02 0.14
CA TRP A 750 -5.22 -10.63 -0.37
C TRP A 750 -5.03 -11.21 -1.78
N VAL A 751 -6.00 -12.03 -2.20
CA VAL A 751 -6.14 -12.48 -3.59
C VAL A 751 -7.63 -12.40 -3.98
N ASP A 752 -7.95 -11.69 -5.06
CA ASP A 752 -9.30 -11.59 -5.61
C ASP A 752 -9.61 -12.77 -6.55
N ASN A 753 -10.82 -13.34 -6.43
CA ASN A 753 -11.35 -14.47 -7.21
C ASN A 753 -10.38 -15.67 -7.41
N PRO A 754 -9.74 -16.20 -6.34
CA PRO A 754 -8.88 -17.36 -6.43
C PRO A 754 -9.72 -18.62 -6.69
N LYS A 755 -9.48 -19.30 -7.82
CA LYS A 755 -10.28 -20.44 -8.29
C LYS A 755 -9.42 -21.55 -8.90
N PRO A 756 -9.86 -22.82 -8.87
CA PRO A 756 -9.20 -23.92 -9.57
C PRO A 756 -9.16 -23.67 -11.09
N GLY A 757 -7.96 -23.51 -11.64
CA GLY A 757 -7.73 -23.33 -13.08
C GLY A 757 -7.07 -24.55 -13.71
N THR A 758 -7.51 -24.93 -14.91
CA THR A 758 -6.64 -25.66 -15.85
C THR A 758 -5.57 -24.71 -16.38
N PRO A 759 -4.34 -25.17 -16.69
CA PRO A 759 -3.34 -24.33 -17.35
C PRO A 759 -3.82 -23.87 -18.74
N GLY A 760 -4.43 -22.68 -18.82
CA GLY A 760 -4.73 -21.90 -20.03
C GLY A 760 -5.72 -22.47 -21.08
N PRO A 761 -5.87 -21.78 -22.23
CA PRO A 761 -6.95 -21.99 -23.21
C PRO A 761 -6.54 -22.80 -24.46
N THR A 762 -5.41 -23.50 -24.44
CA THR A 762 -4.97 -24.39 -25.54
C THR A 762 -4.49 -25.72 -24.95
N GLU A 763 -4.23 -26.74 -25.77
CA GLU A 763 -3.57 -27.98 -25.28
C GLU A 763 -2.15 -27.73 -24.74
N GLY A 764 -1.52 -26.59 -25.08
CA GLY A 764 -0.31 -26.09 -24.42
C GLY A 764 -0.57 -25.17 -23.22
N GLY A 765 -1.78 -24.66 -23.05
CA GLY A 765 -2.13 -23.71 -22.00
C GLY A 765 -1.60 -22.29 -22.20
N LEU A 766 -1.38 -21.58 -21.07
CA LEU A 766 -0.72 -20.29 -21.01
C LEU A 766 0.69 -20.47 -20.44
N LEU A 767 1.68 -19.94 -21.14
CA LEU A 767 3.00 -19.71 -20.58
C LEU A 767 3.04 -18.30 -20.01
N HIS A 768 2.79 -18.17 -18.71
CA HIS A 768 3.20 -16.98 -17.98
C HIS A 768 4.73 -16.97 -17.91
N ALA A 769 5.35 -15.99 -18.56
CA ALA A 769 6.79 -15.77 -18.53
C ALA A 769 7.08 -14.32 -18.08
N PRO A 770 8.17 -14.04 -17.35
CA PRO A 770 8.38 -12.72 -16.74
C PRO A 770 8.61 -11.57 -17.73
N SER A 771 8.95 -11.88 -19.00
CA SER A 771 9.12 -10.89 -20.06
C SER A 771 8.57 -11.37 -21.40
N PRO A 772 8.28 -10.46 -22.35
CA PRO A 772 7.96 -10.83 -23.72
C PRO A 772 9.05 -11.69 -24.37
N ALA A 773 10.32 -11.43 -24.08
CA ALA A 773 11.44 -12.20 -24.60
C ALA A 773 11.41 -13.66 -24.07
N GLN A 774 11.25 -13.88 -22.77
CA GLN A 774 11.09 -15.23 -22.21
C GLN A 774 9.81 -15.92 -22.69
N ALA A 775 8.71 -15.17 -22.91
CA ALA A 775 7.48 -15.70 -23.50
C ALA A 775 7.72 -16.23 -24.92
N PHE A 776 8.36 -15.43 -25.78
CA PHE A 776 8.72 -15.85 -27.14
C PHE A 776 9.73 -17.01 -27.13
N THR A 777 10.73 -17.04 -26.23
CA THR A 777 11.64 -18.19 -26.04
C THR A 777 10.86 -19.46 -25.74
N SER A 778 9.97 -19.40 -24.74
CA SER A 778 9.17 -20.55 -24.31
C SER A 778 8.24 -21.03 -25.40
N ILE A 779 7.66 -20.12 -26.19
CA ILE A 779 6.82 -20.45 -27.36
C ILE A 779 7.66 -21.13 -28.46
N VAL A 780 8.85 -20.62 -28.79
CA VAL A 780 9.72 -21.18 -29.84
C VAL A 780 10.23 -22.57 -29.47
N LEU A 781 10.71 -22.76 -28.24
CA LEU A 781 11.15 -24.07 -27.74
C LEU A 781 9.99 -25.08 -27.73
N ARG A 782 8.80 -24.64 -27.30
CA ARG A 782 7.63 -25.53 -27.19
C ARG A 782 6.97 -25.87 -28.53
N ASP A 783 6.97 -24.94 -29.49
CA ASP A 783 6.64 -25.26 -30.88
C ASP A 783 7.56 -26.37 -31.41
N LYS A 784 8.86 -26.31 -31.11
CA LYS A 784 9.81 -27.35 -31.51
C LYS A 784 9.61 -28.67 -30.76
N ALA A 785 9.26 -28.64 -29.47
CA ALA A 785 8.89 -29.83 -28.71
C ALA A 785 7.65 -30.55 -29.26
N ILE A 786 6.69 -29.81 -29.84
CA ILE A 786 5.46 -30.37 -30.41
C ILE A 786 5.64 -30.77 -31.89
N ASN A 787 6.40 -30.01 -32.68
CA ASN A 787 6.42 -30.11 -34.15
C ASN A 787 7.75 -30.59 -34.77
N ASP A 788 8.82 -30.88 -34.01
CA ASP A 788 10.04 -31.48 -34.58
C ASP A 788 9.82 -32.97 -34.94
N PRO A 789 10.27 -33.45 -36.13
CA PRO A 789 10.22 -34.87 -36.50
C PRO A 789 10.95 -35.85 -35.56
N GLN A 790 11.80 -35.36 -34.64
CA GLN A 790 12.34 -36.13 -33.52
C GLN A 790 11.69 -35.65 -32.22
N THR A 791 10.70 -36.41 -31.75
CA THR A 791 9.87 -36.13 -30.55
C THR A 791 10.68 -35.79 -29.30
N ASP A 792 11.86 -36.37 -29.16
CA ASP A 792 12.64 -36.33 -27.92
C ASP A 792 13.69 -35.20 -27.92
N ARG A 793 13.89 -34.52 -29.06
CA ARG A 793 15.00 -33.56 -29.27
C ARG A 793 14.86 -32.26 -28.47
N TRP A 794 13.63 -31.80 -28.25
CA TRP A 794 13.32 -30.51 -27.62
C TRP A 794 12.45 -30.67 -26.36
N GLN A 795 12.38 -31.88 -25.80
CA GLN A 795 11.71 -32.12 -24.52
C GLN A 795 12.64 -31.69 -23.37
N MET A 796 12.49 -30.42 -22.98
CA MET A 796 13.17 -29.83 -21.83
C MET A 796 12.28 -29.96 -20.60
N ASP A 797 12.68 -30.80 -19.63
CA ASP A 797 12.01 -30.91 -18.33
C ASP A 797 12.88 -30.22 -17.26
N LEU A 798 12.55 -28.97 -16.96
CA LEU A 798 13.40 -28.07 -16.16
C LEU A 798 12.82 -27.88 -14.76
N THR A 799 13.12 -28.83 -13.87
CA THR A 799 12.77 -28.71 -12.44
C THR A 799 13.56 -27.57 -11.78
N SER A 800 12.96 -26.86 -10.80
CA SER A 800 13.66 -25.76 -10.11
C SER A 800 14.89 -26.25 -9.31
N SER A 801 14.91 -27.52 -8.92
CA SER A 801 16.04 -28.24 -8.34
C SER A 801 17.19 -28.43 -9.35
N ALA A 802 16.88 -28.92 -10.55
CA ALA A 802 17.86 -29.07 -11.62
C ALA A 802 18.39 -27.71 -12.09
N ILE A 803 17.53 -26.70 -12.26
CA ILE A 803 17.92 -25.33 -12.62
C ILE A 803 18.93 -24.75 -11.61
N ARG A 804 18.64 -24.78 -10.30
CA ARG A 804 19.56 -24.23 -9.28
C ARG A 804 20.90 -24.96 -9.27
N THR A 805 20.89 -26.27 -9.47
CA THR A 805 22.14 -27.06 -9.56
C THR A 805 22.91 -26.74 -10.85
N ALA A 806 22.23 -26.65 -11.99
CA ALA A 806 22.80 -26.30 -13.28
C ALA A 806 23.43 -24.90 -13.29
N ALA A 807 22.78 -23.90 -12.69
CA ALA A 807 23.32 -22.55 -12.52
C ALA A 807 24.61 -22.56 -11.69
N ARG A 808 24.60 -23.24 -10.53
CA ARG A 808 25.78 -23.42 -9.67
C ARG A 808 26.93 -24.15 -10.37
N LEU A 809 26.64 -25.13 -11.23
CA LEU A 809 27.63 -25.77 -12.10
C LEU A 809 28.18 -24.78 -13.15
N ALA A 810 27.33 -23.93 -13.74
CA ALA A 810 27.74 -22.91 -14.70
C ALA A 810 28.68 -21.87 -14.07
N ASP A 811 28.42 -21.46 -12.83
CA ASP A 811 29.23 -20.49 -12.10
C ASP A 811 30.65 -21.04 -11.81
N GLU A 812 30.79 -22.30 -11.36
CA GLU A 812 32.12 -22.93 -11.22
C GLU A 812 32.86 -23.05 -12.56
N VAL A 813 32.15 -23.28 -13.68
CA VAL A 813 32.76 -23.29 -15.02
C VAL A 813 33.15 -21.87 -15.47
N ARG A 814 32.37 -20.85 -15.12
CA ARG A 814 32.68 -19.43 -15.40
C ARG A 814 33.89 -18.94 -14.61
N LEU A 815 34.16 -19.52 -13.43
CA LEU A 815 35.42 -19.37 -12.68
C LEU A 815 36.62 -20.11 -13.32
N GLY A 816 36.46 -20.68 -14.52
CA GLY A 816 37.53 -21.29 -15.30
C GLY A 816 37.80 -22.77 -15.00
N GLN A 817 36.94 -23.45 -14.23
CA GLN A 817 37.02 -24.91 -14.08
C GLN A 817 36.40 -25.63 -15.28
N HIS A 818 37.00 -26.74 -15.70
CA HIS A 818 36.42 -27.56 -16.76
C HIS A 818 35.23 -28.35 -16.22
N LEU A 819 34.08 -28.37 -16.91
CA LEU A 819 32.82 -28.99 -16.45
C LEU A 819 32.99 -30.42 -15.88
N HIS A 820 33.75 -31.30 -16.55
CA HIS A 820 34.05 -32.65 -16.04
C HIS A 820 34.78 -32.71 -14.68
N ILE A 821 35.49 -31.64 -14.28
CA ILE A 821 36.12 -31.49 -12.96
C ILE A 821 35.07 -31.06 -11.93
N VAL A 822 34.21 -30.08 -12.28
CA VAL A 822 33.12 -29.60 -11.42
C VAL A 822 32.18 -30.76 -11.06
N ILE A 823 31.68 -31.49 -12.06
CA ILE A 823 30.88 -32.72 -11.86
C ILE A 823 31.67 -33.75 -11.05
N GLY A 824 32.98 -33.87 -11.28
CA GLY A 824 33.85 -34.77 -10.52
C GLY A 824 33.93 -34.43 -9.03
N ARG A 825 33.91 -33.14 -8.66
CA ARG A 825 33.89 -32.69 -7.26
C ARG A 825 32.56 -33.05 -6.60
N GLU A 826 31.44 -32.89 -7.30
CA GLU A 826 30.13 -33.31 -6.82
C GLU A 826 30.02 -34.83 -6.66
N VAL A 827 30.51 -35.61 -7.64
CA VAL A 827 30.60 -37.08 -7.55
C VAL A 827 31.42 -37.52 -6.33
N GLU A 828 32.56 -36.87 -6.06
CA GLU A 828 33.38 -37.18 -4.89
C GLU A 828 32.72 -36.74 -3.57
N ARG A 829 31.97 -35.63 -3.58
CA ARG A 829 31.18 -35.15 -2.42
C ARG A 829 30.04 -36.10 -2.07
N ILE A 830 29.31 -36.59 -3.07
CA ILE A 830 28.24 -37.61 -2.94
C ILE A 830 28.78 -38.91 -2.33
N VAL A 831 29.98 -39.33 -2.74
CA VAL A 831 30.56 -40.62 -2.32
C VAL A 831 31.15 -40.57 -0.91
N ALA A 832 31.70 -39.42 -0.48
CA ALA A 832 32.23 -39.10 0.87
C ALA A 832 33.33 -40.02 1.46
N ASP A 833 33.51 -41.25 0.99
CA ASP A 833 34.49 -42.24 1.43
C ASP A 833 35.85 -42.02 0.72
N PRO A 834 36.95 -41.75 1.45
CA PRO A 834 38.28 -41.51 0.85
C PRO A 834 38.87 -42.67 0.04
N GLU A 835 38.52 -43.93 0.34
CA GLU A 835 38.99 -45.12 -0.38
C GLU A 835 38.15 -45.39 -1.64
N LEU A 836 36.84 -45.12 -1.62
CA LEU A 836 35.99 -45.12 -2.82
C LEU A 836 36.37 -43.97 -3.75
N ILE A 837 36.55 -42.75 -3.24
CA ILE A 837 37.03 -41.58 -4.00
C ILE A 837 38.37 -41.89 -4.67
N LYS A 838 39.32 -42.51 -3.95
CA LYS A 838 40.60 -42.92 -4.55
C LYS A 838 40.43 -43.93 -5.69
N ARG A 839 39.56 -44.94 -5.51
CA ARG A 839 39.20 -45.91 -6.56
C ARG A 839 38.57 -45.23 -7.79
N LEU A 840 37.70 -44.24 -7.61
CA LEU A 840 37.11 -43.46 -8.69
C LEU A 840 38.15 -42.61 -9.44
N ARG A 841 39.04 -41.92 -8.71
CA ARG A 841 40.16 -41.15 -9.30
C ARG A 841 41.14 -42.02 -10.08
N ASP A 842 41.39 -43.24 -9.63
CA ASP A 842 42.30 -44.18 -10.31
C ASP A 842 41.63 -44.94 -11.47
N THR A 843 40.30 -45.04 -11.52
CA THR A 843 39.56 -45.63 -12.65
C THR A 843 39.19 -44.57 -13.70
N TYR A 844 38.41 -43.56 -13.31
CA TYR A 844 37.86 -42.54 -14.21
C TYR A 844 38.77 -41.30 -14.24
N ARG A 845 39.92 -41.42 -14.92
CA ARG A 845 40.94 -40.36 -15.00
C ARG A 845 40.56 -39.27 -16.01
N LEU A 846 40.79 -38.00 -15.66
CA LEU A 846 40.73 -36.87 -16.61
C LEU A 846 41.88 -36.89 -17.62
N ARG A 847 43.09 -37.29 -17.21
CA ARG A 847 44.29 -37.49 -18.05
C ARG A 847 45.17 -38.58 -17.44
N GLN A 848 45.95 -39.30 -18.25
CA GLN A 848 46.81 -40.39 -17.74
C GLN A 848 47.85 -39.91 -16.71
N GLU A 849 48.33 -38.67 -16.84
CA GLU A 849 49.30 -38.02 -15.95
C GLU A 849 48.76 -37.68 -14.54
N HIS A 850 47.48 -37.94 -14.25
CA HIS A 850 46.81 -37.45 -13.04
C HIS A 850 46.36 -38.57 -12.06
N ALA A 851 46.79 -39.81 -12.28
CA ALA A 851 46.48 -40.95 -11.40
C ALA A 851 46.74 -40.63 -9.92
N GLY A 852 45.74 -40.94 -9.06
CA GLY A 852 45.74 -40.68 -7.62
C GLY A 852 45.92 -39.23 -7.16
N ARG A 853 45.95 -38.22 -8.04
CA ARG A 853 46.42 -36.85 -7.73
C ARG A 853 45.45 -35.71 -8.02
N ARG A 854 44.35 -35.97 -8.71
CA ARG A 854 43.27 -34.99 -8.96
C ARG A 854 41.91 -35.68 -8.83
N VAL A 855 40.87 -34.86 -8.81
CA VAL A 855 39.45 -35.22 -8.92
C VAL A 855 39.21 -36.19 -10.10
N CYS A 856 38.24 -37.08 -9.97
CA CYS A 856 37.80 -37.98 -11.05
C CYS A 856 37.13 -37.23 -12.23
N ASN A 857 37.02 -37.89 -13.37
CA ASN A 857 36.27 -37.40 -14.52
C ASN A 857 34.76 -37.64 -14.29
N GLY A 858 34.06 -36.65 -13.72
CA GLY A 858 32.67 -36.81 -13.29
C GLY A 858 31.72 -37.26 -14.40
N LYS A 859 31.88 -36.76 -15.64
CA LYS A 859 31.05 -37.19 -16.78
C LYS A 859 31.25 -38.68 -17.09
N ALA A 860 32.49 -39.18 -17.04
CA ALA A 860 32.79 -40.59 -17.26
C ALA A 860 32.31 -41.51 -16.11
N VAL A 861 32.03 -40.96 -14.92
CA VAL A 861 31.35 -41.68 -13.83
C VAL A 861 29.83 -41.72 -14.08
N LEU A 862 29.21 -40.60 -14.44
CA LEU A 862 27.76 -40.52 -14.73
C LEU A 862 27.33 -41.32 -15.97
N ASP A 863 28.27 -41.56 -16.90
CA ASP A 863 28.10 -42.37 -18.12
C ASP A 863 28.46 -43.86 -17.91
N ALA A 864 28.95 -44.25 -16.73
CA ALA A 864 29.33 -45.63 -16.45
C ALA A 864 28.09 -46.52 -16.17
N ALA A 865 28.20 -47.81 -16.50
CA ALA A 865 27.17 -48.77 -16.12
C ALA A 865 27.16 -48.98 -14.60
N GLU A 866 25.97 -49.05 -13.99
CA GLU A 866 25.77 -49.33 -12.55
C GLU A 866 26.56 -50.55 -12.09
N VAL A 867 26.70 -51.58 -12.93
CA VAL A 867 27.46 -52.80 -12.65
C VAL A 867 28.95 -52.49 -12.37
N ASP A 868 29.56 -51.61 -13.15
CA ASP A 868 30.97 -51.20 -12.96
C ASP A 868 31.13 -50.32 -11.72
N LEU A 869 30.17 -49.45 -11.45
CA LEU A 869 30.12 -48.62 -10.24
C LEU A 869 29.90 -49.47 -8.97
N THR A 870 29.04 -50.48 -9.03
CA THR A 870 28.81 -51.47 -7.97
C THR A 870 30.07 -52.30 -7.72
N ASN A 871 30.77 -52.72 -8.77
CA ASN A 871 32.07 -53.43 -8.66
C ASN A 871 33.16 -52.58 -7.99
N LEU A 872 33.06 -51.25 -8.04
CA LEU A 872 33.96 -50.35 -7.30
C LEU A 872 33.56 -50.17 -5.83
N GLY A 873 32.33 -50.53 -5.45
CA GLY A 873 31.80 -50.49 -4.08
C GLY A 873 30.74 -49.41 -3.82
N LEU A 874 30.11 -48.86 -4.86
CA LEU A 874 29.03 -47.88 -4.73
C LEU A 874 27.67 -48.55 -4.44
N THR A 875 26.72 -47.78 -3.91
CA THR A 875 25.40 -48.26 -3.45
C THR A 875 24.26 -47.58 -4.20
N THR A 876 23.03 -48.10 -4.07
CA THR A 876 21.83 -47.49 -4.69
C THR A 876 21.62 -46.04 -4.29
N LEU A 877 21.90 -45.66 -3.03
CA LEU A 877 21.81 -44.27 -2.56
C LEU A 877 22.77 -43.33 -3.30
N HIS A 878 23.92 -43.84 -3.76
CA HIS A 878 24.83 -43.05 -4.61
C HIS A 878 24.29 -42.94 -6.05
N PHE A 879 23.55 -43.95 -6.53
CA PHE A 879 22.94 -43.93 -7.86
C PHE A 879 21.77 -42.94 -7.92
N ASP A 880 20.89 -42.93 -6.91
CA ASP A 880 19.81 -41.95 -6.78
C ASP A 880 20.35 -40.49 -6.85
N GLN A 881 21.47 -40.22 -6.18
CA GLN A 881 22.12 -38.90 -6.20
C GLN A 881 22.91 -38.62 -7.49
N PHE A 882 23.48 -39.64 -8.15
CA PHE A 882 24.09 -39.49 -9.48
C PHE A 882 23.04 -39.24 -10.56
N ASP A 883 21.84 -39.79 -10.43
CA ASP A 883 20.73 -39.56 -11.36
C ASP A 883 20.23 -38.13 -11.27
N ALA A 884 20.07 -37.58 -10.06
CA ALA A 884 19.79 -36.14 -9.84
C ALA A 884 20.91 -35.24 -10.39
N LEU A 885 22.18 -35.65 -10.28
CA LEU A 885 23.31 -34.92 -10.89
C LEU A 885 23.33 -35.04 -12.43
N ARG A 886 22.79 -36.13 -13.00
CA ARG A 886 22.59 -36.30 -14.45
C ARG A 886 21.43 -35.45 -14.96
N GLU A 887 20.33 -35.33 -14.21
CA GLU A 887 19.23 -34.40 -14.47
C GLU A 887 19.75 -32.95 -14.51
N ALA A 888 20.51 -32.54 -13.48
CA ALA A 888 21.13 -31.20 -13.45
C ALA A 888 22.11 -30.94 -14.60
N LEU A 889 22.81 -31.97 -15.09
CA LEU A 889 23.67 -31.85 -16.26
C LEU A 889 22.88 -31.72 -17.57
N ASN A 890 21.77 -32.43 -17.71
CA ASN A 890 20.86 -32.26 -18.86
C ASN A 890 20.25 -30.86 -18.85
N ALA A 891 19.74 -30.41 -17.69
CA ALA A 891 19.22 -29.06 -17.51
C ALA A 891 20.26 -27.98 -17.81
N TYR A 892 21.54 -28.18 -17.49
CA TYR A 892 22.63 -27.26 -17.90
C TYR A 892 22.74 -27.13 -19.43
N GLY A 893 22.59 -28.24 -20.17
CA GLY A 893 22.55 -28.23 -21.64
C GLY A 893 21.32 -27.51 -22.18
N ASP A 894 20.14 -27.87 -21.67
CA ASP A 894 18.85 -27.28 -22.07
C ASP A 894 18.80 -25.77 -21.79
N LEU A 895 19.36 -25.32 -20.66
CA LEU A 895 19.44 -23.91 -20.30
C LEU A 895 20.35 -23.12 -21.24
N LEU A 896 21.47 -23.68 -21.70
CA LEU A 896 22.31 -23.01 -22.72
C LEU A 896 21.62 -22.94 -24.09
N ILE A 897 20.79 -23.93 -24.43
CA ILE A 897 19.94 -23.87 -25.63
C ILE A 897 18.86 -22.79 -25.46
N ALA A 898 18.21 -22.73 -24.29
CA ALA A 898 17.19 -21.72 -23.98
C ALA A 898 17.76 -20.30 -23.94
N GLU A 899 18.97 -20.10 -23.39
CA GLU A 899 19.70 -18.83 -23.39
C GLU A 899 20.03 -18.38 -24.82
N GLY A 900 20.52 -19.29 -25.67
CA GLY A 900 20.77 -19.00 -27.07
C GLY A 900 19.51 -18.58 -27.83
N VAL A 901 18.37 -19.27 -27.61
CA VAL A 901 17.07 -18.87 -28.18
C VAL A 901 16.60 -17.52 -27.61
N TYR A 902 16.75 -17.28 -26.31
CA TYR A 902 16.41 -16.01 -25.67
C TYR A 902 17.22 -14.83 -26.21
N HIS A 903 18.51 -15.00 -26.44
CA HIS A 903 19.33 -13.98 -27.09
C HIS A 903 18.97 -13.79 -28.56
N VAL A 904 18.65 -14.84 -29.34
CA VAL A 904 18.13 -14.70 -30.73
C VAL A 904 16.82 -13.92 -30.75
N VAL A 905 15.86 -14.27 -29.90
CA VAL A 905 14.57 -13.60 -29.73
C VAL A 905 14.76 -12.13 -29.29
N SER A 906 15.75 -11.87 -28.44
CA SER A 906 16.15 -10.51 -28.01
C SER A 906 16.96 -9.73 -29.05
N GLY A 907 17.22 -10.27 -30.25
CA GLY A 907 18.04 -9.64 -31.29
C GLY A 907 19.55 -9.59 -31.01
N ARG A 908 20.03 -10.27 -29.97
CA ARG A 908 21.43 -10.28 -29.49
C ARG A 908 22.20 -11.50 -30.04
N THR A 909 22.33 -11.56 -31.37
CA THR A 909 22.88 -12.73 -32.08
C THR A 909 24.32 -13.11 -31.68
N GLU A 910 25.13 -12.16 -31.22
CA GLU A 910 26.50 -12.45 -30.75
C GLU A 910 26.50 -13.21 -29.42
N MET A 911 25.64 -12.83 -28.46
CA MET A 911 25.49 -13.53 -27.19
C MET A 911 24.84 -14.91 -27.39
N ALA A 912 23.91 -15.04 -28.35
CA ALA A 912 23.39 -16.34 -28.77
C ALA A 912 24.48 -17.26 -29.32
N GLY A 913 25.45 -16.71 -30.07
CA GLY A 913 26.65 -17.43 -30.50
C GLY A 913 27.46 -17.94 -29.31
N ALA A 914 27.75 -17.09 -28.33
CA ALA A 914 28.49 -17.47 -27.12
C ALA A 914 27.78 -18.57 -26.30
N ALA A 915 26.45 -18.52 -26.17
CA ALA A 915 25.66 -19.58 -25.52
C ALA A 915 25.76 -20.92 -26.27
N MET A 916 25.73 -20.89 -27.61
CA MET A 916 25.85 -22.09 -28.45
C MET A 916 27.28 -22.66 -28.49
N ASP A 917 28.31 -21.81 -28.49
CA ASP A 917 29.70 -22.24 -28.34
C ASP A 917 29.96 -22.86 -26.96
N ALA A 918 29.30 -22.36 -25.91
CA ALA A 918 29.32 -22.99 -24.58
C ALA A 918 28.57 -24.33 -24.55
N ALA A 919 27.41 -24.43 -25.20
CA ALA A 919 26.66 -25.69 -25.34
C ALA A 919 27.46 -26.76 -26.12
N ALA A 920 28.27 -26.33 -27.10
CA ALA A 920 29.22 -27.18 -27.81
C ALA A 920 30.50 -27.51 -27.02
N GLY A 921 30.66 -26.97 -25.80
CA GLY A 921 31.85 -27.16 -24.95
C GLY A 921 33.10 -26.42 -25.45
N MET A 922 32.95 -25.43 -26.32
CA MET A 922 34.06 -24.65 -26.93
C MET A 922 34.34 -23.33 -26.18
N ALA A 923 33.38 -22.83 -25.40
CA ALA A 923 33.49 -21.60 -24.61
C ALA A 923 33.01 -21.80 -23.17
N THR A 924 33.28 -20.82 -22.29
CA THR A 924 32.66 -20.71 -20.97
C THR A 924 31.20 -20.27 -21.09
N PRO A 925 30.28 -20.74 -20.23
CA PRO A 925 28.88 -20.34 -20.27
C PRO A 925 28.72 -18.83 -19.98
N PRO A 926 27.83 -18.12 -20.71
CA PRO A 926 27.44 -16.77 -20.35
C PRO A 926 26.72 -16.75 -18.98
N GLU A 927 26.32 -15.57 -18.53
CA GLU A 927 25.28 -15.47 -17.50
C GLU A 927 23.94 -15.93 -18.11
N LEU A 928 23.12 -16.62 -17.32
CA LEU A 928 21.84 -17.17 -17.78
C LEU A 928 20.70 -16.17 -17.56
N GLU A 929 20.62 -15.14 -18.43
CA GLU A 929 19.54 -14.15 -18.37
C GLU A 929 18.15 -14.75 -18.57
N VAL A 930 18.01 -15.91 -19.24
CA VAL A 930 16.73 -16.61 -19.37
C VAL A 930 16.17 -17.05 -18.01
N LEU A 931 17.05 -17.26 -17.01
CA LEU A 931 16.70 -17.56 -15.62
C LEU A 931 16.46 -16.33 -14.76
N GLN A 932 17.05 -15.18 -15.11
CA GLN A 932 16.73 -13.93 -14.43
C GLN A 932 15.23 -13.69 -14.60
N THR A 933 14.54 -13.42 -13.49
CA THR A 933 13.16 -12.93 -13.52
C THR A 933 13.26 -11.41 -13.59
N PRO A 934 13.20 -10.77 -14.78
CA PRO A 934 13.06 -9.32 -14.86
C PRO A 934 11.85 -8.93 -14.02
N ARG A 935 12.06 -8.00 -13.07
CA ARG A 935 11.03 -7.50 -12.16
C ARG A 935 10.06 -6.59 -12.90
N SER A 936 9.32 -7.17 -13.85
CA SER A 936 8.27 -6.55 -14.65
C SER A 936 7.01 -6.26 -13.81
N GLY A 937 7.22 -5.52 -12.72
CA GLY A 937 6.18 -4.93 -11.89
C GLY A 937 5.35 -3.96 -12.72
N ARG A 938 4.33 -4.48 -13.40
CA ARG A 938 3.14 -3.70 -13.69
C ARG A 938 2.59 -3.25 -12.35
N SER A 939 2.63 -1.95 -12.09
CA SER A 939 1.83 -1.36 -11.03
C SER A 939 0.36 -1.59 -11.36
N VAL A 940 -0.20 -2.65 -10.80
CA VAL A 940 -1.64 -2.78 -10.65
C VAL A 940 -1.96 -2.07 -9.35
N ALA A 941 -2.38 -0.81 -9.45
CA ALA A 941 -2.81 -0.01 -8.32
C ALA A 941 -4.19 -0.51 -7.84
N THR A 942 -4.21 -1.69 -7.23
CA THR A 942 -5.42 -2.32 -6.69
C THR A 942 -5.68 -1.75 -5.29
N THR A 943 -6.27 -0.55 -5.21
CA THR A 943 -6.72 0.00 -3.93
C THR A 943 -7.85 -0.87 -3.39
N VAL A 944 -7.57 -1.59 -2.30
CA VAL A 944 -8.47 -2.56 -1.68
C VAL A 944 -8.66 -2.21 -0.20
N ALA A 945 -9.89 -2.38 0.29
CA ALA A 945 -10.27 -2.05 1.65
C ALA A 945 -11.27 -3.09 2.19
N PHE A 946 -10.94 -3.70 3.33
CA PHE A 946 -11.70 -4.72 4.08
C PHE A 946 -11.41 -4.54 5.61
N CYS A 947 -12.40 -4.57 6.54
CA CYS A 947 -12.33 -4.31 8.03
C CYS A 947 -13.30 -5.25 8.85
N LEU A 948 -13.14 -5.82 10.09
CA LEU A 948 -14.14 -6.79 10.73
C LEU A 948 -15.38 -6.15 11.39
N PRO A 949 -16.50 -6.92 11.51
CA PRO A 949 -17.48 -6.78 12.59
C PRO A 949 -17.13 -7.71 13.76
N GLY A 950 -16.72 -7.12 14.88
CA GLY A 950 -17.48 -7.40 16.10
C GLY A 950 -18.83 -6.69 15.97
N ALA A 951 -19.93 -7.27 16.46
CA ALA A 951 -21.19 -6.54 16.55
C ALA A 951 -21.07 -5.36 17.54
N SER A 952 -21.99 -4.40 17.46
CA SER A 952 -21.97 -3.11 18.15
C SER A 952 -21.54 -3.15 19.63
N GLY A 953 -20.84 -2.13 20.14
CA GLY A 953 -20.63 -0.83 19.51
C GLY A 953 -19.57 0.04 20.18
N THR A 954 -19.90 1.30 20.46
CA THR A 954 -18.97 2.39 20.81
C THR A 954 -17.91 2.01 21.86
N VAL A 955 -16.69 1.75 21.36
CA VAL A 955 -15.42 1.77 22.09
C VAL A 955 -14.62 2.96 21.56
N ALA A 956 -13.57 3.38 22.27
CA ALA A 956 -12.54 4.26 21.72
C ALA A 956 -11.96 3.67 20.40
N PRO A 957 -11.30 4.48 19.53
CA PRO A 957 -10.67 3.92 18.34
C PRO A 957 -9.73 2.75 18.68
N THR A 958 -9.49 1.83 17.76
CA THR A 958 -8.63 0.65 18.01
C THR A 958 -8.02 0.21 16.69
N ALA A 959 -6.75 -0.22 16.70
CA ALA A 959 -6.17 -0.87 15.53
C ALA A 959 -6.81 -2.26 15.36
N THR A 960 -7.58 -2.46 14.29
CA THR A 960 -8.21 -3.75 13.97
C THR A 960 -8.00 -4.09 12.48
N ALA A 961 -7.02 -4.97 12.19
CA ALA A 961 -6.66 -5.35 10.81
C ALA A 961 -7.53 -6.45 10.18
N SER A 962 -8.22 -7.24 11.00
CA SER A 962 -9.58 -7.76 10.80
C SER A 962 -10.37 -7.32 9.51
N PRO A 963 -11.02 -8.19 8.68
CA PRO A 963 -11.51 -7.78 7.34
C PRO A 963 -13.02 -7.73 6.91
N THR A 964 -14.05 -8.24 7.61
CA THR A 964 -15.45 -8.32 7.06
C THR A 964 -16.38 -7.09 7.03
N ALA A 965 -16.73 -6.37 8.12
CA ALA A 965 -17.40 -5.03 8.17
C ALA A 965 -16.69 -3.84 7.47
N LEU A 966 -16.16 -4.09 6.29
CA LEU A 966 -16.36 -3.19 5.16
C LEU A 966 -17.43 -3.74 4.18
N ALA A 967 -18.13 -4.80 4.60
CA ALA A 967 -19.32 -5.45 4.04
C ALA A 967 -20.46 -5.52 5.09
#